data_AF-A0A9X3N8B3-F1
#
_entry.id   AF-A0A9X3N8B3-F1
#
_cell.length_a   1.000
_cell.length_b   1.000
_cell.length_c   1.000
_cell.angle_alpha   90.00
_cell.angle_beta   90.00
_cell.angle_gamma   90.00
#
_symmetry.space_group_name_H-M   'P 1'
#
loop_
_entity.id
_entity.type
_entity.pdbx_description
1 polymer ?
#
loop_
_entity_poly.entity_id
_entity_poly.type
_entity_poly.pdbx_seq_one_letter_code
_entity_poly.pdbx_strand_id
1 'polypeptide(L)'
;MFLLTVVACFAITPGAWAATYNVNTTDDVPGDCPATCSIRGAITAANANVDGDTIVIPAGQYSLTQTLALRVTNPVTITGAGANVTTITANPSVEIRALEIANATAAISGLTLQGGQALFGINGPHGGVLMAQSSTVTLDGIHVYGGSALSGGGIANRNGTMTINRSLIERNSATQGGGDGGGIINFGGDGGSAASLTIRNSTIASNTARLAGGLISYGSPQNTVTTEGVTIAQNHAGDRGTGAVQIGEGSWFAQLTLVADNFHEQTSSNCGGTKAVSNGWNVETSNGECGFTQEVDRRVLDAKLATSLDNNGGPTPTMALLPGSPAIDLLTQQSCPGVDQRGTLRPKGAGCDAGAFEAAYWVAITGGPEGGTRNATPTFTFGSTEGADGFRCRLEGRDAAFSPCTSPYVVTTALPAGDYTLHVEALLNGQPQGTAERSFVLDTQAPPAPMVTTPANNSFQRDTVVTFSGTAEPNVFIRILDETGAEIDSVNADGTGAWLRVTNLSPGQHDLNVVATDAVGDSAPTPVRVTVDQTFPVAQIDAGPTVSNGEQITYTYSANEPATFECQLVGWEPDAQECPATGKTYTDVDPGEYRFEVRAIDRAGNHSEAPARQNLVVDRTAPTVGITSGPPAHTGSNDVTFTYTSNEPDGTFICGLTGPGVSGPAEAPCPATGKTYFDLGDGAYEFSVSAVDRAGNRSATPDRFAFVVDTAATAAPEVSEAATDSIAATFTFSTAQAGRTLTCRLDGPGRGADFAPCASPLRYENLAAGDYRFTVRSTDSLGNFADAPVRTFTIAAPQPAQPTPVPTASPTPSPTPAPAPTVNEDVTIRPTGKVLVKILGTNQFVAVNSLEDIPLGSEIDTTNGRVVLRFETEKGKVQTGTFYGGIFKVTQVGKILDLKLTEPLAACPKKQGKASTAQSKKKKSRKLWGDGKGAFRTSGKYSAATVRGTKWLVQDTCSGTLTRVTSGVVAVRYRGKDRLVRSGKRFLAKPY
;
A
#
# COMPACT_ATOMS: atom_id res chain seq x y z
N MET A 1 47.55 74.97 45.00
CA MET A 1 46.67 76.03 44.50
C MET A 1 47.01 76.20 43.02
N PHE A 2 46.41 75.49 42.06
CA PHE A 2 44.99 75.43 41.63
C PHE A 2 44.43 76.78 41.14
N LEU A 3 44.34 76.97 39.82
CA LEU A 3 43.11 77.14 39.02
C LEU A 3 43.55 77.23 37.53
N LEU A 4 43.23 76.30 36.62
CA LEU A 4 41.95 75.83 36.04
C LEU A 4 41.47 76.68 34.84
N THR A 5 41.63 76.12 33.64
CA THR A 5 41.20 76.66 32.34
C THR A 5 39.82 76.12 31.96
N VAL A 6 38.96 76.93 31.33
CA VAL A 6 37.69 76.46 30.75
C VAL A 6 37.89 76.18 29.26
N VAL A 7 37.50 74.99 28.82
CA VAL A 7 37.55 74.54 27.42
C VAL A 7 36.19 74.77 26.77
N ALA A 8 36.17 75.40 25.58
CA ALA A 8 34.99 75.44 24.72
C ALA A 8 34.92 74.17 23.86
N CYS A 9 33.76 73.51 23.84
CA CYS A 9 33.58 72.23 23.17
C CYS A 9 33.30 72.42 21.67
N PHE A 10 34.23 71.98 20.80
CA PHE A 10 33.89 71.69 19.41
C PHE A 10 33.24 70.29 19.35
N ALA A 11 31.99 70.23 18.89
CA ALA A 11 31.34 68.96 18.62
C ALA A 11 31.93 68.35 17.33
N ILE A 12 32.80 67.36 17.48
CA ILE A 12 33.26 66.53 16.36
C ILE A 12 32.15 65.50 16.09
N THR A 13 31.40 65.68 15.01
CA THR A 13 30.52 64.63 14.49
C THR A 13 31.36 63.44 14.03
N PRO A 14 30.99 62.19 14.34
CA PRO A 14 31.69 61.02 13.80
C PRO A 14 31.64 61.06 12.26
N GLY A 15 32.77 60.76 11.62
CA GLY A 15 32.79 60.55 10.16
C GLY A 15 31.82 59.44 9.77
N ALA A 16 31.08 59.64 8.68
CA ALA A 16 30.26 58.58 8.12
C ALA A 16 31.18 57.46 7.61
N TRP A 17 30.64 56.24 7.56
CA TRP A 17 31.30 55.15 6.85
C TRP A 17 30.68 55.09 5.46
N ALA A 18 31.47 54.71 4.45
CA ALA A 18 30.97 54.48 3.10
C ALA A 18 29.75 53.56 3.12
N ALA A 19 28.60 54.08 2.68
CA ALA A 19 27.32 53.41 2.68
C ALA A 19 27.14 52.52 1.44
N THR A 20 26.22 51.58 1.50
CA THR A 20 25.78 50.78 0.35
C THR A 20 24.27 50.89 0.17
N TYR A 21 23.85 51.50 -0.93
CA TYR A 21 22.45 51.66 -1.31
C TYR A 21 22.05 50.58 -2.31
N ASN A 22 21.17 49.68 -1.90
CA ASN A 22 20.62 48.64 -2.76
C ASN A 22 19.32 49.14 -3.40
N VAL A 23 19.35 49.41 -4.70
CA VAL A 23 18.16 49.80 -5.46
C VAL A 23 17.19 48.62 -5.49
N ASN A 24 15.93 48.85 -5.12
CA ASN A 24 14.91 47.82 -5.00
C ASN A 24 13.57 48.17 -5.69
N THR A 25 13.47 49.34 -6.32
CA THR A 25 12.40 49.68 -7.27
C THR A 25 12.97 50.21 -8.58
N THR A 26 12.24 49.98 -9.67
CA THR A 26 12.48 50.57 -11.00
C THR A 26 11.93 51.99 -11.13
N ASP A 27 11.14 52.47 -10.18
CA ASP A 27 10.50 53.79 -10.22
C ASP A 27 11.50 54.95 -10.08
N ASP A 28 11.42 55.96 -10.95
CA ASP A 28 12.26 57.15 -10.88
C ASP A 28 11.71 58.19 -9.87
N VAL A 29 11.78 57.87 -8.58
CA VAL A 29 11.33 58.73 -7.46
C VAL A 29 12.50 59.39 -6.70
N PRO A 30 12.42 60.69 -6.33
CA PRO A 30 13.38 61.32 -5.41
C PRO A 30 13.23 60.87 -3.94
N GLY A 31 14.31 60.92 -3.15
CA GLY A 31 14.31 60.68 -1.69
C GLY A 31 15.61 60.06 -1.17
N ASP A 32 15.75 59.86 0.14
CA ASP A 32 17.01 59.41 0.78
C ASP A 32 17.15 57.87 0.87
N CYS A 33 16.65 57.13 -0.13
CA CYS A 33 16.54 55.66 -0.12
C CYS A 33 15.98 55.04 1.18
N PRO A 34 14.71 55.29 1.52
CA PRO A 34 13.99 54.54 2.56
C PRO A 34 13.70 53.10 2.10
N ALA A 35 12.76 52.41 2.75
CA ALA A 35 12.39 51.01 2.45
C ALA A 35 12.15 50.72 0.94
N THR A 36 11.74 51.73 0.16
CA THR A 36 11.79 51.73 -1.31
C THR A 36 12.91 52.66 -1.78
N CYS A 37 13.91 52.11 -2.47
CA CYS A 37 15.12 52.78 -2.94
C CYS A 37 15.21 52.72 -4.46
N SER A 38 15.09 53.88 -5.11
CA SER A 38 15.27 54.08 -6.55
C SER A 38 16.73 54.46 -6.88
N ILE A 39 17.11 54.44 -8.16
CA ILE A 39 18.43 54.95 -8.58
C ILE A 39 18.60 56.43 -8.22
N ARG A 40 17.58 57.27 -8.48
CA ARG A 40 17.61 58.70 -8.14
C ARG A 40 17.71 58.94 -6.64
N GLY A 41 17.03 58.11 -5.84
CA GLY A 41 17.12 58.20 -4.40
C GLY A 41 18.49 57.79 -3.88
N ALA A 42 19.08 56.73 -4.46
CA ALA A 42 20.41 56.26 -4.07
C ALA A 42 21.49 57.31 -4.39
N ILE A 43 21.38 57.99 -5.53
CA ILE A 43 22.27 59.08 -5.92
C ILE A 43 22.05 60.33 -5.04
N THR A 44 20.80 60.62 -4.65
CA THR A 44 20.51 61.72 -3.70
C THR A 44 21.16 61.47 -2.34
N ALA A 45 21.03 60.24 -1.81
CA ALA A 45 21.65 59.83 -0.56
C ALA A 45 23.19 59.84 -0.63
N ALA A 46 23.78 59.30 -1.70
CA ALA A 46 25.23 59.33 -1.92
C ALA A 46 25.79 60.77 -2.04
N ASN A 47 25.05 61.69 -2.68
CA ASN A 47 25.42 63.11 -2.76
C ASN A 47 25.30 63.86 -1.41
N ALA A 48 24.65 63.28 -0.40
CA ALA A 48 24.64 63.83 0.95
C ALA A 48 25.88 63.43 1.77
N ASN A 49 26.61 62.39 1.33
CA ASN A 49 27.79 61.88 2.00
C ASN A 49 29.08 62.36 1.32
N VAL A 50 30.10 62.73 2.08
CA VAL A 50 31.43 63.12 1.53
C VAL A 50 32.34 61.92 1.29
N ASP A 51 32.03 60.79 1.93
CA ASP A 51 32.74 59.53 1.81
C ASP A 51 32.24 58.73 0.58
N GLY A 52 33.10 57.87 0.03
CA GLY A 52 32.83 57.18 -1.25
C GLY A 52 31.82 56.04 -1.16
N ASP A 53 30.54 56.35 -1.35
CA ASP A 53 29.42 55.41 -1.24
C ASP A 53 29.31 54.43 -2.44
N THR A 54 28.60 53.32 -2.25
CA THR A 54 28.31 52.32 -3.29
C THR A 54 26.80 52.22 -3.57
N ILE A 55 26.41 52.20 -4.83
CA ILE A 55 25.05 52.00 -5.31
C ILE A 55 25.02 50.69 -6.12
N VAL A 56 24.19 49.74 -5.68
CA VAL A 56 23.99 48.45 -6.34
C VAL A 56 22.65 48.46 -7.06
N ILE A 57 22.67 48.20 -8.37
CA ILE A 57 21.50 48.22 -9.24
C ILE A 57 21.25 46.79 -9.75
N PRO A 58 20.15 46.13 -9.34
CA PRO A 58 19.77 44.82 -9.85
C PRO A 58 19.53 44.78 -11.37
N ALA A 59 19.38 43.57 -11.91
CA ALA A 59 18.86 43.39 -13.26
C ALA A 59 17.45 43.99 -13.37
N GLY A 60 17.20 44.77 -14.42
CA GLY A 60 15.97 45.53 -14.59
C GLY A 60 16.05 46.59 -15.69
N GLN A 61 14.91 47.22 -15.96
CA GLN A 61 14.78 48.36 -16.87
C GLN A 61 14.34 49.59 -16.07
N TYR A 62 15.17 50.63 -16.08
CA TYR A 62 15.03 51.80 -15.22
C TYR A 62 14.83 53.05 -16.09
N SER A 63 13.58 53.30 -16.45
CA SER A 63 13.21 54.47 -17.25
C SER A 63 13.10 55.72 -16.37
N LEU A 64 13.90 56.74 -16.66
CA LEU A 64 13.81 58.03 -15.98
C LEU A 64 12.50 58.74 -16.40
N THR A 65 11.79 59.30 -15.42
CA THR A 65 10.52 60.02 -15.62
C THR A 65 10.58 61.48 -15.15
N GLN A 66 11.58 61.84 -14.35
CA GLN A 66 11.79 63.23 -13.92
C GLN A 66 12.34 64.11 -15.06
N THR A 67 12.33 65.42 -14.82
CA THR A 67 12.80 66.47 -15.75
C THR A 67 14.31 66.77 -15.64
N LEU A 68 15.05 66.04 -14.80
CA LEU A 68 16.47 66.22 -14.56
C LEU A 68 17.22 64.88 -14.72
N ALA A 69 18.44 64.94 -15.24
CA ALA A 69 19.35 63.79 -15.29
C ALA A 69 19.62 63.23 -13.89
N LEU A 70 20.14 62.01 -13.81
CA LEU A 70 20.79 61.53 -12.58
C LEU A 70 22.09 62.31 -12.41
N ARG A 71 22.27 63.03 -11.30
CA ARG A 71 23.42 63.92 -11.11
C ARG A 71 24.25 63.50 -9.90
N VAL A 72 25.53 63.22 -10.11
CA VAL A 72 26.51 62.84 -9.08
C VAL A 72 27.44 64.03 -8.82
N THR A 73 27.59 64.41 -7.55
CA THR A 73 28.47 65.51 -7.11
C THR A 73 29.53 65.10 -6.10
N ASN A 74 29.37 63.94 -5.45
CA ASN A 74 30.34 63.38 -4.50
C ASN A 74 30.87 62.02 -4.98
N PRO A 75 31.95 61.47 -4.39
CA PRO A 75 32.53 60.21 -4.83
C PRO A 75 31.54 59.03 -4.73
N VAL A 76 31.44 58.20 -5.77
CA VAL A 76 30.49 57.07 -5.78
C VAL A 76 30.97 55.89 -6.65
N THR A 77 30.61 54.68 -6.24
CA THR A 77 30.67 53.46 -7.08
C THR A 77 29.26 53.04 -7.47
N ILE A 78 28.97 52.85 -8.75
CA ILE A 78 27.67 52.42 -9.27
C ILE A 78 27.85 51.08 -10.00
N THR A 79 27.25 50.01 -9.48
CA THR A 79 27.42 48.64 -10.02
C THR A 79 26.07 48.07 -10.43
N GLY A 80 25.89 47.84 -11.73
CA GLY A 80 24.78 47.07 -12.26
C GLY A 80 25.05 45.55 -12.25
N ALA A 81 24.00 44.75 -12.45
CA ALA A 81 24.11 43.28 -12.52
C ALA A 81 24.71 42.74 -13.84
N GLY A 82 25.07 43.61 -14.78
CA GLY A 82 25.59 43.30 -16.12
C GLY A 82 24.89 44.14 -17.19
N ALA A 83 25.62 44.67 -18.18
CA ALA A 83 25.05 45.59 -19.16
C ALA A 83 23.92 44.94 -19.98
N ASN A 84 24.03 43.65 -20.30
CA ASN A 84 22.99 42.88 -20.98
C ASN A 84 21.67 42.72 -20.18
N VAL A 85 21.64 43.06 -18.89
CA VAL A 85 20.47 42.84 -17.99
C VAL A 85 20.06 44.05 -17.13
N THR A 86 20.88 45.09 -17.05
CA THR A 86 20.62 46.32 -16.29
C THR A 86 20.65 47.52 -17.23
N THR A 87 19.50 48.11 -17.56
CA THR A 87 19.41 49.28 -18.46
C THR A 87 18.84 50.48 -17.72
N ILE A 88 19.50 51.63 -17.84
CA ILE A 88 18.98 52.94 -17.44
C ILE A 88 18.67 53.73 -18.71
N THR A 89 17.42 54.11 -18.89
CA THR A 89 16.95 54.82 -20.09
C THR A 89 16.61 56.26 -19.72
N ALA A 90 17.25 57.24 -20.37
CA ALA A 90 16.94 58.65 -20.18
C ALA A 90 15.49 58.98 -20.58
N ASN A 91 14.90 60.00 -19.97
CA ASN A 91 13.51 60.38 -20.25
C ASN A 91 13.39 60.93 -21.69
N PRO A 92 12.66 60.28 -22.61
CA PRO A 92 12.58 60.70 -24.01
C PRO A 92 11.65 61.91 -24.23
N SER A 93 10.89 62.34 -23.22
CA SER A 93 9.95 63.47 -23.32
C SER A 93 10.56 64.83 -22.93
N VAL A 94 11.82 64.85 -22.51
CA VAL A 94 12.56 66.06 -22.12
C VAL A 94 14.02 65.98 -22.57
N GLU A 95 14.65 67.13 -22.79
CA GLU A 95 16.07 67.20 -23.16
C GLU A 95 16.97 66.96 -21.94
N ILE A 96 17.15 65.68 -21.55
CA ILE A 96 18.07 65.28 -20.47
C ILE A 96 19.00 64.15 -20.89
N ARG A 97 20.14 64.07 -20.19
CA ARG A 97 21.06 62.93 -20.16
C ARG A 97 20.53 61.81 -19.26
N ALA A 98 21.06 60.61 -19.41
CA ALA A 98 20.88 59.58 -18.38
C ALA A 98 21.65 59.95 -17.10
N LEU A 99 22.94 60.35 -17.25
CA LEU A 99 23.85 60.57 -16.11
C LEU A 99 24.77 61.79 -16.31
N GLU A 100 24.93 62.57 -15.26
CA GLU A 100 25.87 63.70 -15.16
C GLU A 100 26.76 63.53 -13.93
N ILE A 101 28.08 63.57 -14.10
CA ILE A 101 29.09 63.56 -13.03
C ILE A 101 29.75 64.94 -13.00
N ALA A 102 29.68 65.65 -11.87
CA ALA A 102 30.15 67.03 -11.77
C ALA A 102 31.06 67.25 -10.55
N ASN A 103 32.35 67.50 -10.80
CA ASN A 103 33.41 67.67 -9.80
C ASN A 103 33.58 66.47 -8.83
N ALA A 104 33.33 65.25 -9.31
CA ALA A 104 33.28 64.04 -8.49
C ALA A 104 34.23 62.93 -8.99
N THR A 105 34.38 61.86 -8.20
CA THR A 105 35.02 60.62 -8.64
C THR A 105 33.98 59.52 -8.77
N ALA A 106 33.81 58.93 -9.94
CA ALA A 106 32.79 57.90 -10.18
C ALA A 106 33.38 56.62 -10.78
N ALA A 107 33.10 55.46 -10.18
CA ALA A 107 33.38 54.15 -10.78
C ALA A 107 32.05 53.51 -11.16
N ILE A 108 31.79 53.31 -12.46
CA ILE A 108 30.50 52.83 -12.98
C ILE A 108 30.75 51.55 -13.75
N SER A 109 30.02 50.48 -13.42
CA SER A 109 30.24 49.17 -14.04
C SER A 109 28.97 48.36 -14.29
N GLY A 110 29.02 47.49 -15.30
CA GLY A 110 28.03 46.43 -15.50
C GLY A 110 26.61 46.92 -15.77
N LEU A 111 26.43 48.00 -16.53
CA LEU A 111 25.12 48.53 -16.90
C LEU A 111 25.08 49.15 -18.30
N THR A 112 23.90 49.22 -18.87
CA THR A 112 23.61 49.93 -20.10
C THR A 112 23.02 51.30 -19.79
N LEU A 113 23.56 52.36 -20.39
CA LEU A 113 22.99 53.70 -20.42
C LEU A 113 22.42 53.95 -21.82
N GLN A 114 21.14 54.28 -21.90
CA GLN A 114 20.44 54.41 -23.17
C GLN A 114 19.79 55.78 -23.35
N GLY A 115 19.96 56.34 -24.54
CA GLY A 115 19.26 57.53 -25.01
C GLY A 115 19.67 58.79 -24.25
N GLY A 116 18.84 59.82 -24.40
CA GLY A 116 19.09 61.13 -23.83
C GLY A 116 19.51 62.15 -24.90
N GLN A 117 19.34 63.42 -24.55
CA GLN A 117 19.44 64.54 -25.46
C GLN A 117 20.17 65.72 -24.82
N ALA A 118 21.07 66.34 -25.59
CA ALA A 118 21.78 67.58 -25.28
C ALA A 118 21.87 68.46 -26.54
N LEU A 119 20.71 68.99 -26.97
CA LEU A 119 20.49 69.61 -28.28
C LEU A 119 20.36 71.14 -28.19
N PHE A 120 19.43 71.70 -27.41
CA PHE A 120 19.22 73.16 -27.34
C PHE A 120 18.68 73.63 -25.98
N GLY A 121 19.47 73.50 -24.90
CA GLY A 121 19.01 73.98 -23.60
C GLY A 121 20.03 74.10 -22.46
N ILE A 122 19.46 74.33 -21.27
CA ILE A 122 20.09 74.55 -19.95
C ILE A 122 21.20 73.56 -19.55
N ASN A 123 21.25 72.40 -20.20
CA ASN A 123 22.16 71.31 -19.88
C ASN A 123 23.52 71.42 -20.58
N GLY A 124 23.67 72.33 -21.56
CA GLY A 124 24.90 72.51 -22.34
C GLY A 124 25.06 71.47 -23.48
N PRO A 125 25.90 71.75 -24.49
CA PRO A 125 25.87 71.06 -25.79
C PRO A 125 26.53 69.66 -25.83
N HIS A 126 27.10 69.21 -24.70
CA HIS A 126 28.00 68.06 -24.65
C HIS A 126 27.39 66.82 -23.99
N GLY A 127 27.61 65.63 -24.55
CA GLY A 127 27.31 64.34 -23.89
C GLY A 127 25.82 64.03 -23.87
N GLY A 128 25.30 63.31 -24.87
CA GLY A 128 23.87 62.99 -24.97
C GLY A 128 23.38 61.96 -23.96
N VAL A 129 24.19 60.93 -23.67
CA VAL A 129 23.87 59.90 -22.64
C VAL A 129 24.55 60.21 -21.31
N LEU A 130 25.87 60.47 -21.35
CA LEU A 130 26.70 60.69 -20.16
C LEU A 130 27.59 61.93 -20.34
N MET A 131 27.64 62.78 -19.33
CA MET A 131 28.61 63.88 -19.24
C MET A 131 29.37 63.80 -17.91
N ALA A 132 30.69 63.85 -17.98
CA ALA A 132 31.58 64.02 -16.84
C ALA A 132 32.28 65.39 -16.96
N GLN A 133 32.09 66.28 -15.98
CA GLN A 133 32.72 67.59 -15.95
C GLN A 133 33.63 67.72 -14.73
N SER A 134 34.89 68.11 -14.95
CA SER A 134 35.93 68.31 -13.91
C SER A 134 36.04 67.11 -12.95
N SER A 135 35.84 65.91 -13.48
CA SER A 135 35.63 64.68 -12.70
C SER A 135 36.65 63.61 -13.05
N THR A 136 36.80 62.60 -12.18
CA THR A 136 37.57 61.37 -12.46
C THR A 136 36.61 60.20 -12.59
N VAL A 137 36.47 59.63 -13.79
CA VAL A 137 35.46 58.60 -14.07
C VAL A 137 36.11 57.32 -14.61
N THR A 138 35.73 56.18 -14.03
CA THR A 138 36.04 54.85 -14.60
C THR A 138 34.74 54.19 -15.04
N LEU A 139 34.69 53.74 -16.28
CA LEU A 139 33.58 53.04 -16.92
C LEU A 139 34.06 51.63 -17.26
N ASP A 140 33.43 50.58 -16.73
CA ASP A 140 33.89 49.19 -16.90
C ASP A 140 32.74 48.24 -17.25
N GLY A 141 32.82 47.56 -18.40
CA GLY A 141 31.74 46.66 -18.82
C GLY A 141 30.40 47.38 -19.06
N ILE A 142 30.43 48.64 -19.53
CA ILE A 142 29.21 49.42 -19.79
C ILE A 142 28.85 49.43 -21.28
N HIS A 143 27.57 49.65 -21.57
CA HIS A 143 27.09 49.90 -22.92
C HIS A 143 26.43 51.28 -22.99
N VAL A 144 26.88 52.15 -23.90
CA VAL A 144 26.31 53.50 -24.10
C VAL A 144 25.75 53.61 -25.52
N TYR A 145 24.43 53.76 -25.64
CA TYR A 145 23.79 53.78 -26.95
C TYR A 145 22.59 54.70 -27.15
N GLY A 146 22.42 55.16 -28.39
CA GLY A 146 21.24 55.93 -28.83
C GLY A 146 21.16 57.36 -28.31
N GLY A 147 22.23 57.91 -27.73
CA GLY A 147 22.28 59.32 -27.31
C GLY A 147 22.36 60.30 -28.48
N SER A 148 21.87 61.51 -28.26
CA SER A 148 21.91 62.60 -29.26
C SER A 148 22.38 63.92 -28.63
N ALA A 149 23.35 64.59 -29.25
CA ALA A 149 23.86 65.87 -28.75
C ALA A 149 24.25 66.83 -29.90
N LEU A 150 24.55 68.08 -29.57
CA LEU A 150 25.29 68.96 -30.49
C LEU A 150 26.75 68.50 -30.64
N SER A 151 27.32 67.94 -29.58
CA SER A 151 28.69 67.44 -29.55
C SER A 151 28.82 66.32 -28.50
N GLY A 152 29.55 65.24 -28.80
CA GLY A 152 29.60 64.06 -27.94
C GLY A 152 28.25 63.35 -27.81
N GLY A 153 27.72 62.79 -28.90
CA GLY A 153 26.39 62.15 -28.90
C GLY A 153 26.21 61.10 -27.79
N GLY A 154 27.24 60.30 -27.51
CA GLY A 154 27.25 59.31 -26.42
C GLY A 154 27.78 59.90 -25.12
N ILE A 155 29.10 60.08 -25.06
CA ILE A 155 29.86 60.41 -23.85
C ILE A 155 30.61 61.73 -24.04
N ALA A 156 30.61 62.59 -23.01
CA ALA A 156 31.51 63.73 -22.89
C ALA A 156 32.39 63.64 -21.64
N ASN A 157 33.72 63.69 -21.82
CA ASN A 157 34.69 63.99 -20.78
C ASN A 157 35.14 65.45 -20.93
N ARG A 158 34.73 66.31 -19.99
CA ARG A 158 35.03 67.75 -19.99
C ARG A 158 35.94 68.13 -18.83
N ASN A 159 37.11 68.65 -19.13
CA ASN A 159 38.10 69.14 -18.15
C ASN A 159 38.48 68.12 -17.06
N GLY A 160 38.39 66.82 -17.36
CA GLY A 160 38.50 65.72 -16.39
C GLY A 160 39.27 64.50 -16.92
N THR A 161 39.34 63.45 -16.11
CA THR A 161 40.00 62.19 -16.47
C THR A 161 38.95 61.09 -16.60
N MET A 162 38.95 60.37 -17.73
CA MET A 162 38.04 59.25 -17.97
C MET A 162 38.82 58.00 -18.40
N THR A 163 38.51 56.86 -17.78
CA THR A 163 38.98 55.53 -18.20
C THR A 163 37.78 54.69 -18.62
N ILE A 164 37.86 54.05 -19.79
CA ILE A 164 36.81 53.18 -20.35
C ILE A 164 37.43 51.80 -20.59
N ASN A 165 36.89 50.76 -19.96
CA ASN A 165 37.36 49.39 -20.06
C ASN A 165 36.21 48.45 -20.47
N ARG A 166 36.47 47.43 -21.30
CA ARG A 166 35.51 46.35 -21.60
C ARG A 166 34.11 46.81 -22.04
N SER A 167 34.01 47.97 -22.68
CA SER A 167 32.75 48.69 -22.90
C SER A 167 32.41 48.82 -24.38
N LEU A 168 31.14 49.06 -24.67
CA LEU A 168 30.62 49.33 -26.00
C LEU A 168 30.01 50.73 -26.06
N ILE A 169 30.42 51.54 -27.04
CA ILE A 169 29.81 52.85 -27.33
C ILE A 169 29.30 52.79 -28.76
N GLU A 170 27.98 52.68 -28.94
CA GLU A 170 27.39 52.52 -30.28
C GLU A 170 26.13 53.32 -30.59
N ARG A 171 25.89 53.58 -31.88
CA ARG A 171 24.67 54.24 -32.41
C ARG A 171 24.34 55.59 -31.75
N ASN A 172 25.34 56.32 -31.27
CA ASN A 172 25.18 57.67 -30.73
C ASN A 172 25.36 58.72 -31.84
N SER A 173 24.74 59.89 -31.69
CA SER A 173 24.57 60.88 -32.76
C SER A 173 24.94 62.31 -32.36
N ALA A 174 25.77 62.97 -33.19
CA ALA A 174 26.08 64.39 -33.08
C ALA A 174 25.95 65.08 -34.46
N THR A 175 24.71 65.19 -34.95
CA THR A 175 24.42 65.70 -36.31
C THR A 175 23.94 67.16 -36.35
N GLN A 176 23.77 67.82 -35.20
CA GLN A 176 23.19 69.17 -35.09
C GLN A 176 24.19 70.19 -34.50
N GLY A 177 23.99 71.48 -34.77
CA GLY A 177 24.60 72.63 -34.06
C GLY A 177 26.10 72.53 -33.69
N GLY A 178 26.97 72.30 -34.66
CA GLY A 178 28.40 72.01 -34.44
C GLY A 178 28.69 70.63 -35.03
N GLY A 179 28.24 69.59 -34.32
CA GLY A 179 28.20 68.21 -34.79
C GLY A 179 29.50 67.44 -34.55
N ASP A 180 30.14 67.67 -33.41
CA ASP A 180 31.50 67.22 -33.12
C ASP A 180 31.50 65.97 -32.21
N GLY A 181 31.97 64.82 -32.70
CA GLY A 181 32.08 63.58 -31.90
C GLY A 181 30.74 62.84 -31.71
N GLY A 182 30.51 61.78 -32.46
CA GLY A 182 29.27 60.99 -32.39
C GLY A 182 29.23 60.08 -31.17
N GLY A 183 30.28 59.27 -30.99
CA GLY A 183 30.45 58.41 -29.82
C GLY A 183 30.96 59.18 -28.60
N ILE A 184 32.17 59.72 -28.67
CA ILE A 184 32.88 60.30 -27.52
C ILE A 184 33.52 61.65 -27.85
N ILE A 185 33.39 62.62 -26.94
CA ILE A 185 34.21 63.84 -26.90
C ILE A 185 35.10 63.90 -25.66
N ASN A 186 36.38 64.24 -25.86
CA ASN A 186 37.35 64.62 -24.85
C ASN A 186 37.69 66.12 -24.99
N PHE A 187 37.09 66.97 -24.16
CA PHE A 187 37.21 68.42 -24.27
C PHE A 187 37.84 69.03 -23.02
N GLY A 188 39.07 69.53 -23.13
CA GLY A 188 39.72 70.33 -22.10
C GLY A 188 39.78 71.78 -22.56
N GLY A 189 39.04 72.71 -21.94
CA GLY A 189 38.90 74.09 -22.42
C GLY A 189 38.08 75.00 -21.49
N ASP A 190 37.74 76.19 -22.00
CA ASP A 190 36.97 77.24 -21.30
C ASP A 190 37.56 77.69 -19.93
N GLY A 191 38.89 77.72 -19.83
CA GLY A 191 39.59 78.04 -18.57
C GLY A 191 39.67 76.90 -17.56
N GLY A 192 39.25 75.68 -17.94
CA GLY A 192 39.42 74.47 -17.15
C GLY A 192 40.76 73.76 -17.34
N SER A 193 40.91 72.62 -16.67
CA SER A 193 42.05 71.71 -16.85
C SER A 193 41.99 70.97 -18.19
N ALA A 194 43.13 70.45 -18.65
CA ALA A 194 43.19 69.53 -19.77
C ALA A 194 42.38 68.24 -19.50
N ALA A 195 41.82 67.65 -20.55
CA ALA A 195 41.02 66.43 -20.47
C ALA A 195 41.84 65.20 -20.92
N SER A 196 41.80 64.14 -20.12
CA SER A 196 42.50 62.88 -20.35
C SER A 196 41.50 61.73 -20.52
N LEU A 197 41.63 60.98 -21.62
CA LEU A 197 40.77 59.84 -21.95
C LEU A 197 41.63 58.59 -22.21
N THR A 198 41.42 57.54 -21.44
CA THR A 198 42.02 56.21 -21.65
C THR A 198 40.94 55.21 -22.02
N ILE A 199 41.13 54.45 -23.08
CA ILE A 199 40.19 53.43 -23.55
C ILE A 199 40.95 52.12 -23.72
N ARG A 200 40.47 51.06 -23.10
CA ARG A 200 41.05 49.72 -23.17
C ARG A 200 40.01 48.68 -23.52
N ASN A 201 40.38 47.70 -24.35
CA ASN A 201 39.58 46.48 -24.55
C ASN A 201 38.11 46.80 -24.85
N SER A 202 37.83 47.78 -25.71
CA SER A 202 36.49 48.37 -25.88
C SER A 202 36.19 48.66 -27.35
N THR A 203 34.93 48.62 -27.73
CA THR A 203 34.46 48.90 -29.08
C THR A 203 33.73 50.25 -29.14
N ILE A 204 34.10 51.08 -30.12
CA ILE A 204 33.40 52.32 -30.48
C ILE A 204 32.90 52.12 -31.91
N ALA A 205 31.61 51.90 -32.10
CA ALA A 205 31.09 51.51 -33.41
C ALA A 205 29.73 52.08 -33.80
N SER A 206 29.48 52.21 -35.10
CA SER A 206 28.19 52.68 -35.64
C SER A 206 27.72 54.06 -35.12
N ASN A 207 28.60 54.89 -34.57
CA ASN A 207 28.25 56.25 -34.12
C ASN A 207 28.30 57.24 -35.29
N THR A 208 27.50 58.29 -35.27
CA THR A 208 27.37 59.26 -36.37
C THR A 208 27.60 60.70 -35.88
N ALA A 209 28.34 61.50 -36.65
CA ALA A 209 28.54 62.93 -36.38
C ALA A 209 28.64 63.76 -37.66
N ARG A 210 28.87 65.07 -37.54
CA ARG A 210 29.31 65.89 -38.68
C ARG A 210 30.82 65.90 -38.86
N LEU A 211 31.61 65.93 -37.78
CA LEU A 211 33.08 66.06 -37.84
C LEU A 211 33.85 64.76 -37.54
N ALA A 212 33.35 63.94 -36.62
CA ALA A 212 34.04 62.73 -36.16
C ALA A 212 33.04 61.70 -35.62
N GLY A 213 32.83 60.60 -36.34
CA GLY A 213 31.82 59.61 -35.97
C GLY A 213 32.11 58.95 -34.61
N GLY A 214 33.32 58.39 -34.46
CA GLY A 214 33.72 57.66 -33.25
C GLY A 214 34.13 58.57 -32.09
N LEU A 215 35.28 59.25 -32.21
CA LEU A 215 35.94 59.97 -31.13
C LEU A 215 36.51 61.32 -31.59
N ILE A 216 36.38 62.36 -30.75
CA ILE A 216 37.05 63.65 -30.94
C ILE A 216 37.78 64.14 -29.67
N SER A 217 38.93 64.81 -29.84
CA SER A 217 39.62 65.53 -28.77
C SER A 217 40.06 66.94 -29.22
N TYR A 218 39.71 67.99 -28.47
CA TYR A 218 40.10 69.39 -28.76
C TYR A 218 39.96 70.34 -27.55
N GLY A 219 40.40 71.59 -27.73
CA GLY A 219 40.22 72.71 -26.79
C GLY A 219 41.45 73.05 -25.94
N SER A 220 42.40 72.12 -25.84
CA SER A 220 43.71 72.32 -25.22
C SER A 220 44.76 71.42 -25.85
N PRO A 221 45.98 71.91 -26.13
CA PRO A 221 47.10 71.11 -26.63
C PRO A 221 47.65 70.12 -25.59
N GLN A 222 47.19 70.19 -24.34
CA GLN A 222 47.56 69.27 -23.25
C GLN A 222 46.60 68.09 -23.11
N ASN A 223 45.53 68.03 -23.91
CA ASN A 223 44.59 66.91 -23.87
C ASN A 223 45.27 65.61 -24.31
N THR A 224 44.87 64.48 -23.72
CA THR A 224 45.44 63.17 -24.05
C THR A 224 44.36 62.13 -24.31
N VAL A 225 44.59 61.31 -25.33
CA VAL A 225 43.78 60.12 -25.67
C VAL A 225 44.72 58.92 -25.71
N THR A 226 44.36 57.82 -25.05
CA THR A 226 45.12 56.56 -25.09
C THR A 226 44.19 55.41 -25.47
N THR A 227 44.57 54.61 -26.48
CA THR A 227 43.82 53.43 -26.91
C THR A 227 44.70 52.17 -26.86
N GLU A 228 44.24 51.14 -26.15
CA GLU A 228 44.95 49.85 -25.97
C GLU A 228 43.97 48.67 -26.17
N GLY A 229 44.12 47.90 -27.25
CA GLY A 229 43.16 46.83 -27.55
C GLY A 229 41.77 47.37 -27.89
N VAL A 230 41.66 48.38 -28.73
CA VAL A 230 40.39 49.10 -29.01
C VAL A 230 39.98 48.89 -30.46
N THR A 231 38.71 48.57 -30.70
CA THR A 231 38.12 48.53 -32.05
C THR A 231 37.32 49.81 -32.29
N ILE A 232 37.66 50.58 -33.32
CA ILE A 232 36.94 51.77 -33.76
C ILE A 232 36.47 51.53 -35.20
N ALA A 233 35.19 51.15 -35.37
CA ALA A 233 34.71 50.68 -36.66
C ALA A 233 33.28 51.09 -37.02
N GLN A 234 32.95 51.15 -38.32
CA GLN A 234 31.60 51.50 -38.81
C GLN A 234 31.07 52.86 -38.35
N ASN A 235 31.92 53.76 -37.83
CA ASN A 235 31.49 55.10 -37.45
C ASN A 235 31.37 56.00 -38.69
N HIS A 236 30.46 56.97 -38.64
CA HIS A 236 30.10 57.83 -39.76
C HIS A 236 30.33 59.31 -39.44
N ALA A 237 30.98 60.04 -40.35
CA ALA A 237 31.05 61.50 -40.31
C ALA A 237 30.42 62.11 -41.57
N GLY A 238 29.63 63.16 -41.38
CA GLY A 238 28.90 63.86 -42.44
C GLY A 238 29.77 64.77 -43.31
N ASP A 239 29.49 66.08 -43.28
CA ASP A 239 30.10 67.06 -44.17
C ASP A 239 31.51 67.53 -43.79
N ARG A 240 32.12 66.99 -42.71
CA ARG A 240 33.39 67.47 -42.15
C ARG A 240 34.25 66.35 -41.56
N GLY A 241 35.57 66.56 -41.55
CA GLY A 241 36.51 65.75 -40.76
C GLY A 241 36.67 64.31 -41.26
N THR A 242 36.49 63.33 -40.37
CA THR A 242 36.88 61.93 -40.60
C THR A 242 35.95 60.93 -39.89
N GLY A 243 35.81 59.71 -40.43
CA GLY A 243 34.82 58.74 -39.94
C GLY A 243 35.05 58.27 -38.51
N ALA A 244 36.30 58.04 -38.09
CA ALA A 244 36.63 57.37 -36.84
C ALA A 244 37.13 58.33 -35.74
N VAL A 245 38.29 58.96 -35.93
CA VAL A 245 39.03 59.66 -34.85
C VAL A 245 39.57 61.01 -35.32
N GLN A 246 39.18 62.08 -34.63
CA GLN A 246 39.65 63.44 -34.90
C GLN A 246 40.36 64.05 -33.68
N ILE A 247 41.68 64.26 -33.77
CA ILE A 247 42.45 64.94 -32.72
C ILE A 247 42.73 66.38 -33.17
N GLY A 248 41.80 67.28 -32.87
CA GLY A 248 41.95 68.72 -33.17
C GLY A 248 43.11 69.33 -32.38
N GLU A 249 43.18 69.02 -31.08
CA GLU A 249 44.27 69.41 -30.19
C GLU A 249 44.58 68.30 -29.17
N GLY A 250 45.83 68.22 -28.74
CA GLY A 250 46.32 67.21 -27.80
C GLY A 250 47.19 66.13 -28.45
N SER A 251 47.35 65.01 -27.75
CA SER A 251 48.11 63.83 -28.22
C SER A 251 47.26 62.57 -28.14
N TRP A 252 47.40 61.67 -29.12
CA TRP A 252 46.82 60.34 -29.11
C TRP A 252 47.91 59.27 -29.09
N PHE A 253 47.85 58.33 -28.16
CA PHE A 253 48.74 57.17 -28.06
C PHE A 253 47.94 55.89 -28.39
N ALA A 254 48.48 55.03 -29.25
CA ALA A 254 47.77 53.85 -29.74
C ALA A 254 48.62 52.57 -29.71
N GLN A 255 48.10 51.51 -29.09
CA GLN A 255 48.67 50.16 -29.11
C GLN A 255 47.55 49.14 -29.36
N LEU A 256 47.79 48.08 -30.13
CA LEU A 256 46.77 47.05 -30.44
C LEU A 256 45.41 47.66 -30.85
N THR A 257 45.42 48.83 -31.51
CA THR A 257 44.20 49.56 -31.88
C THR A 257 43.84 49.23 -33.32
N LEU A 258 42.59 48.81 -33.54
CA LEU A 258 42.02 48.47 -34.84
C LEU A 258 41.07 49.59 -35.28
N VAL A 259 41.40 50.26 -36.39
CA VAL A 259 40.56 51.29 -37.02
C VAL A 259 40.16 50.85 -38.42
N ALA A 260 38.93 50.36 -38.57
CA ALA A 260 38.45 49.72 -39.79
C ALA A 260 37.04 50.19 -40.18
N ASP A 261 36.71 50.16 -41.47
CA ASP A 261 35.33 50.31 -41.98
C ASP A 261 34.57 51.58 -41.52
N ASN A 262 35.26 52.67 -41.16
CA ASN A 262 34.61 53.94 -40.87
C ASN A 262 34.42 54.76 -42.17
N PHE A 263 33.38 55.58 -42.21
CA PHE A 263 32.94 56.28 -43.41
C PHE A 263 32.86 57.80 -43.17
N HIS A 264 33.24 58.59 -44.18
CA HIS A 264 32.95 60.02 -44.24
C HIS A 264 32.36 60.37 -45.61
N GLU A 265 31.33 61.22 -45.66
CA GLU A 265 30.51 61.40 -46.87
C GLU A 265 31.30 61.87 -48.10
N GLN A 266 32.45 62.52 -47.91
CA GLN A 266 33.28 63.07 -48.98
C GLN A 266 34.69 62.45 -49.08
N THR A 267 35.11 61.59 -48.15
CA THR A 267 36.45 61.00 -48.13
C THR A 267 36.41 59.59 -47.52
N SER A 268 37.31 58.71 -47.94
CA SER A 268 37.50 57.39 -47.30
C SER A 268 38.31 57.48 -45.99
N SER A 269 38.18 58.58 -45.24
CA SER A 269 39.13 58.92 -44.19
C SER A 269 38.74 58.36 -42.82
N ASN A 270 39.65 57.60 -42.21
CA ASN A 270 39.49 57.04 -40.87
C ASN A 270 39.86 58.06 -39.78
N CYS A 271 40.97 58.80 -39.95
CA CYS A 271 41.57 59.58 -38.87
C CYS A 271 42.07 60.95 -39.32
N GLY A 272 41.88 61.99 -38.50
CA GLY A 272 42.21 63.37 -38.84
C GLY A 272 42.78 64.20 -37.70
N GLY A 273 43.43 65.31 -38.07
CA GLY A 273 44.12 66.20 -37.14
C GLY A 273 45.50 65.68 -36.75
N THR A 274 45.82 65.71 -35.45
CA THR A 274 47.09 65.23 -34.91
C THR A 274 47.13 63.69 -34.97
N LYS A 275 48.16 63.15 -35.63
CA LYS A 275 48.34 61.70 -35.80
C LYS A 275 48.67 61.00 -34.48
N ALA A 276 48.34 59.71 -34.40
CA ALA A 276 48.72 58.86 -33.28
C ALA A 276 50.25 58.77 -33.13
N VAL A 277 50.72 58.84 -31.89
CA VAL A 277 51.97 58.25 -31.45
C VAL A 277 51.73 56.74 -31.31
N SER A 278 52.07 55.98 -32.35
CA SER A 278 51.95 54.53 -32.33
C SER A 278 52.96 53.93 -31.35
N ASN A 279 52.46 53.06 -30.47
CA ASN A 279 53.22 52.13 -29.62
C ASN A 279 53.29 50.71 -30.22
N GLY A 280 52.84 50.53 -31.47
CA GLY A 280 52.95 49.29 -32.24
C GLY A 280 51.72 48.38 -32.24
N TRP A 281 51.74 47.42 -33.16
CA TRP A 281 50.72 46.38 -33.38
C TRP A 281 49.31 46.93 -33.64
N ASN A 282 49.21 48.12 -34.21
CA ASN A 282 47.93 48.71 -34.61
C ASN A 282 47.57 48.30 -36.04
N VAL A 283 46.27 48.33 -36.37
CA VAL A 283 45.74 47.97 -37.69
C VAL A 283 44.85 49.11 -38.20
N GLU A 284 45.09 49.59 -39.41
CA GLU A 284 44.19 50.54 -40.08
C GLU A 284 43.82 50.10 -41.50
N THR A 285 42.57 50.33 -41.90
CA THR A 285 42.11 50.19 -43.30
C THR A 285 42.37 51.43 -44.16
N SER A 286 43.12 52.41 -43.63
CA SER A 286 43.38 53.71 -44.27
C SER A 286 44.75 53.77 -44.94
N ASN A 287 44.97 54.79 -45.78
CA ASN A 287 46.26 55.08 -46.42
C ASN A 287 47.34 55.66 -45.46
N GLY A 288 47.30 55.33 -44.16
CA GLY A 288 48.27 55.83 -43.16
C GLY A 288 47.87 57.13 -42.48
N GLU A 289 46.57 57.43 -42.45
CA GLU A 289 46.01 58.66 -41.89
C GLU A 289 46.12 58.68 -40.37
N CYS A 290 45.85 57.55 -39.71
CA CYS A 290 45.85 57.44 -38.25
C CYS A 290 47.25 57.62 -37.64
N GLY A 291 48.32 57.40 -38.40
CA GLY A 291 49.70 57.54 -37.93
C GLY A 291 50.33 56.25 -37.43
N PHE A 292 49.69 55.10 -37.67
CA PHE A 292 50.28 53.79 -37.41
C PHE A 292 51.44 53.59 -38.38
N THR A 293 52.66 53.80 -37.88
CA THR A 293 53.89 54.05 -38.63
C THR A 293 55.06 53.19 -38.15
N GLN A 294 54.89 52.37 -37.12
CA GLN A 294 55.89 51.38 -36.74
C GLN A 294 55.89 50.20 -37.71
N GLU A 295 57.01 49.47 -37.82
CA GLU A 295 57.15 48.29 -38.68
C GLU A 295 56.20 47.14 -38.28
N VAL A 296 55.82 47.08 -37.00
CA VAL A 296 54.86 46.12 -36.44
C VAL A 296 53.39 46.51 -36.65
N ASP A 297 53.10 47.75 -37.08
CA ASP A 297 51.75 48.16 -37.46
C ASP A 297 51.36 47.52 -38.82
N ARG A 298 50.05 47.46 -39.10
CA ARG A 298 49.49 46.92 -40.35
C ARG A 298 48.58 47.94 -41.01
N ARG A 299 48.85 48.21 -42.28
CA ARG A 299 47.95 48.93 -43.18
C ARG A 299 47.42 47.93 -44.20
N VAL A 300 46.10 47.81 -44.26
CA VAL A 300 45.42 46.74 -45.00
C VAL A 300 44.26 47.32 -45.81
N LEU A 301 43.85 46.62 -46.86
CA LEU A 301 42.65 47.03 -47.61
C LEU A 301 41.36 46.62 -46.89
N ASP A 302 41.43 45.52 -46.13
CA ASP A 302 40.33 44.93 -45.39
C ASP A 302 40.90 44.33 -44.10
N ALA A 303 40.32 44.69 -42.96
CA ALA A 303 40.67 44.13 -41.66
C ALA A 303 39.98 42.79 -41.38
N LYS A 304 39.07 42.36 -42.26
CA LYS A 304 38.18 41.21 -42.11
C LYS A 304 37.51 41.22 -40.73
N LEU A 305 36.82 42.31 -40.43
CA LEU A 305 36.05 42.47 -39.20
C LEU A 305 34.60 42.03 -39.45
N ALA A 306 33.93 41.45 -38.45
CA ALA A 306 32.51 41.13 -38.54
C ALA A 306 31.68 42.39 -38.86
N THR A 307 30.68 42.26 -39.74
CA THR A 307 29.83 43.40 -40.13
C THR A 307 28.75 43.74 -39.09
N SER A 308 28.61 42.93 -38.04
CA SER A 308 27.65 43.08 -36.95
C SER A 308 28.34 43.14 -35.59
N LEU A 309 27.66 43.80 -34.64
CA LEU A 309 27.94 43.72 -33.21
C LEU A 309 27.13 42.57 -32.63
N ASP A 310 27.81 41.49 -32.25
CA ASP A 310 27.20 40.25 -31.81
C ASP A 310 27.53 39.92 -30.35
N ASN A 311 26.67 39.13 -29.71
CA ASN A 311 26.91 38.61 -28.36
C ASN A 311 27.89 37.44 -28.40
N ASN A 312 29.17 37.73 -28.60
CA ASN A 312 30.25 36.74 -28.60
C ASN A 312 30.73 36.37 -27.17
N GLY A 313 29.87 36.57 -26.15
CA GLY A 313 30.19 36.46 -24.73
C GLY A 313 30.68 37.77 -24.10
N GLY A 314 30.83 37.78 -22.78
CA GLY A 314 31.32 38.93 -22.02
C GLY A 314 30.25 39.93 -21.55
N PRO A 315 30.64 41.14 -21.09
CA PRO A 315 29.72 42.12 -20.52
C PRO A 315 28.89 42.85 -21.58
N THR A 316 29.40 42.96 -22.82
CA THR A 316 28.85 43.79 -23.90
C THR A 316 29.13 43.18 -25.28
N PRO A 317 28.28 43.43 -26.30
CA PRO A 317 28.51 42.95 -27.68
C PRO A 317 29.84 43.41 -28.29
N THR A 318 30.41 42.57 -29.16
CA THR A 318 31.71 42.79 -29.82
C THR A 318 31.62 42.54 -31.32
N MET A 319 32.58 43.07 -32.07
CA MET A 319 32.79 42.70 -33.48
C MET A 319 33.92 41.66 -33.53
N ALA A 320 33.61 40.44 -33.98
CA ALA A 320 34.57 39.35 -34.05
C ALA A 320 35.56 39.53 -35.22
N LEU A 321 36.78 39.03 -35.06
CA LEU A 321 37.75 38.95 -36.15
C LEU A 321 37.41 37.75 -37.05
N LEU A 322 37.27 37.99 -38.36
CA LEU A 322 36.93 36.95 -39.33
C LEU A 322 38.18 36.16 -39.78
N PRO A 323 38.01 35.00 -40.44
CA PRO A 323 39.11 34.05 -40.66
C PRO A 323 40.25 34.62 -41.52
N GLY A 324 41.47 34.48 -41.00
CA GLY A 324 42.67 35.08 -41.60
C GLY A 324 42.64 36.61 -41.61
N SER A 325 42.02 37.24 -40.61
CA SER A 325 42.13 38.69 -40.37
C SER A 325 43.59 39.07 -40.11
N PRO A 326 44.09 40.18 -40.68
CA PRO A 326 45.43 40.69 -40.41
C PRO A 326 45.61 41.28 -39.00
N ALA A 327 44.56 41.32 -38.19
CA ALA A 327 44.61 41.71 -36.78
C ALA A 327 44.93 40.55 -35.83
N ILE A 328 44.85 39.29 -36.30
CA ILE A 328 45.05 38.09 -35.48
C ILE A 328 46.55 37.82 -35.26
N ASP A 329 46.90 37.36 -34.06
CA ASP A 329 48.26 36.95 -33.64
C ASP A 329 49.34 38.02 -33.86
N LEU A 330 48.97 39.31 -33.83
CA LEU A 330 49.86 40.38 -34.29
C LEU A 330 51.01 40.66 -33.30
N LEU A 331 50.76 40.57 -31.99
CA LEU A 331 51.78 40.75 -30.94
C LEU A 331 52.26 39.41 -30.37
N THR A 332 53.39 38.90 -30.87
CA THR A 332 53.95 37.58 -30.49
C THR A 332 55.15 37.62 -29.54
N GLN A 333 55.71 38.79 -29.23
CA GLN A 333 57.02 38.92 -28.54
C GLN A 333 57.01 39.83 -27.29
N GLN A 334 55.85 40.19 -26.76
CA GLN A 334 55.71 40.99 -25.54
C GLN A 334 54.54 40.47 -24.69
N SER A 335 54.47 40.85 -23.42
CA SER A 335 53.29 40.58 -22.58
C SER A 335 52.04 41.20 -23.20
N CYS A 336 51.05 40.36 -23.43
CA CYS A 336 49.68 40.76 -23.77
C CYS A 336 49.04 41.65 -22.68
N PRO A 337 48.07 42.52 -23.05
CA PRO A 337 47.06 43.02 -22.12
C PRO A 337 46.29 41.84 -21.50
N GLY A 338 45.92 41.93 -20.23
CA GLY A 338 45.44 40.76 -19.48
C GLY A 338 44.19 40.08 -20.04
N VAL A 339 43.23 40.84 -20.60
CA VAL A 339 41.98 40.33 -21.18
C VAL A 339 41.52 41.18 -22.36
N ASP A 340 40.64 40.65 -23.22
CA ASP A 340 39.86 41.38 -24.22
C ASP A 340 38.58 42.02 -23.63
N GLN A 341 37.72 42.59 -24.49
CA GLN A 341 36.44 43.20 -24.07
C GLN A 341 35.54 42.23 -23.29
N ARG A 342 35.59 40.95 -23.66
CA ARG A 342 34.73 39.91 -23.11
C ARG A 342 35.22 39.39 -21.77
N GLY A 343 36.47 39.71 -21.40
CA GLY A 343 37.17 39.09 -20.27
C GLY A 343 37.98 37.85 -20.69
N THR A 344 38.13 37.59 -21.99
CA THR A 344 38.95 36.48 -22.49
C THR A 344 40.42 36.80 -22.27
N LEU A 345 41.14 35.94 -21.53
CA LEU A 345 42.59 36.05 -21.34
C LEU A 345 43.30 36.04 -22.69
N ARG A 346 44.26 36.94 -22.89
CA ARG A 346 45.12 36.99 -24.07
C ARG A 346 46.54 36.47 -23.75
N PRO A 347 47.25 35.80 -24.67
CA PRO A 347 46.83 35.49 -26.04
C PRO A 347 45.91 34.27 -26.14
N LYS A 348 45.15 34.16 -27.23
CA LYS A 348 44.43 32.94 -27.67
C LYS A 348 44.93 32.36 -29.00
N GLY A 349 46.20 32.58 -29.29
CA GLY A 349 46.91 31.97 -30.41
C GLY A 349 48.43 32.02 -30.21
N ALA A 350 49.16 32.28 -31.29
CA ALA A 350 50.59 32.56 -31.26
C ALA A 350 50.92 33.97 -30.72
N GLY A 351 49.97 34.88 -30.65
CA GLY A 351 50.13 36.25 -30.18
C GLY A 351 48.82 36.91 -29.76
N CYS A 352 48.92 38.19 -29.40
CA CYS A 352 47.78 39.05 -29.06
C CYS A 352 47.16 39.67 -30.30
N ASP A 353 45.83 39.76 -30.31
CA ASP A 353 45.08 40.36 -31.41
C ASP A 353 44.95 41.89 -31.29
N ALA A 354 44.95 42.58 -32.43
CA ALA A 354 44.61 44.01 -32.47
C ALA A 354 43.10 44.22 -32.43
N GLY A 355 42.66 45.22 -31.66
CA GLY A 355 41.25 45.51 -31.42
C GLY A 355 40.74 44.97 -30.08
N ALA A 356 39.43 45.08 -29.88
CA ALA A 356 38.73 44.75 -28.63
C ALA A 356 38.43 43.25 -28.43
N PHE A 357 38.70 42.44 -29.45
CA PHE A 357 38.36 41.02 -29.53
C PHE A 357 39.64 40.19 -29.66
N GLU A 358 39.62 38.98 -29.11
CA GLU A 358 40.71 37.99 -29.19
C GLU A 358 40.16 36.67 -29.75
N ALA A 359 40.53 36.32 -30.99
CA ALA A 359 40.07 35.12 -31.67
C ALA A 359 40.46 33.84 -30.91
N ALA A 360 39.53 32.89 -30.79
CA ALA A 360 39.71 31.69 -29.97
C ALA A 360 39.24 30.44 -30.72
N TYR A 361 40.21 29.70 -31.25
CA TYR A 361 40.00 28.46 -31.99
C TYR A 361 39.68 27.29 -31.06
N TRP A 362 38.39 27.02 -30.82
CA TRP A 362 37.96 25.78 -30.16
C TRP A 362 37.17 24.87 -31.10
N VAL A 363 37.28 23.56 -30.83
CA VAL A 363 36.59 22.48 -31.52
C VAL A 363 35.71 21.77 -30.51
N ALA A 364 34.52 21.35 -30.92
CA ALA A 364 33.70 20.46 -30.13
C ALA A 364 33.07 19.38 -31.00
N ILE A 365 33.05 18.15 -30.47
CA ILE A 365 32.25 17.05 -31.02
C ILE A 365 30.84 17.20 -30.45
N THR A 366 29.92 17.67 -31.29
CA THR A 366 28.54 18.05 -30.98
C THR A 366 27.55 16.88 -31.03
N GLY A 367 27.98 15.72 -31.55
CA GLY A 367 27.13 14.53 -31.63
C GLY A 367 27.91 13.28 -32.05
N GLY A 368 27.28 12.13 -31.84
CA GLY A 368 27.88 10.79 -31.95
C GLY A 368 27.82 10.04 -30.61
N PRO A 369 28.14 8.73 -30.58
CA PRO A 369 28.11 7.93 -29.36
C PRO A 369 29.08 8.47 -28.30
N GLU A 370 28.70 8.29 -27.04
CA GLU A 370 29.47 8.66 -25.85
C GLU A 370 29.17 7.60 -24.78
N GLY A 371 30.22 7.03 -24.17
CA GLY A 371 30.06 5.81 -23.39
C GLY A 371 29.75 4.60 -24.29
N GLY A 372 28.91 3.67 -23.82
CA GLY A 372 28.60 2.44 -24.55
C GLY A 372 27.62 2.63 -25.71
N THR A 373 27.83 1.91 -26.82
CA THR A 373 26.91 1.89 -27.98
C THR A 373 26.90 0.52 -28.67
N ARG A 374 25.77 0.17 -29.31
CA ARG A 374 25.65 -0.98 -30.22
C ARG A 374 25.78 -0.63 -31.70
N ASN A 375 25.90 0.66 -32.04
CA ASN A 375 26.01 1.08 -33.43
C ASN A 375 27.44 0.85 -33.92
N ALA A 376 27.67 -0.26 -34.63
CA ALA A 376 28.95 -0.60 -35.22
C ALA A 376 29.41 0.34 -36.35
N THR A 377 28.53 1.21 -36.86
CA THR A 377 28.82 2.25 -37.87
C THR A 377 28.40 3.63 -37.33
N PRO A 378 29.11 4.18 -36.33
CA PRO A 378 28.74 5.44 -35.72
C PRO A 378 28.99 6.64 -36.64
N THR A 379 28.15 7.66 -36.47
CA THR A 379 28.30 8.97 -37.12
C THR A 379 28.53 10.02 -36.06
N PHE A 380 29.54 10.87 -36.28
CA PHE A 380 29.89 11.98 -35.40
C PHE A 380 29.63 13.31 -36.09
N THR A 381 29.15 14.29 -35.34
CA THR A 381 29.12 15.70 -35.77
C THR A 381 30.05 16.51 -34.89
N PHE A 382 30.75 17.45 -35.50
CA PHE A 382 31.61 18.40 -34.82
C PHE A 382 31.59 19.75 -35.53
N GLY A 383 32.13 20.76 -34.86
CA GLY A 383 32.33 22.09 -35.43
C GLY A 383 33.37 22.87 -34.64
N SER A 384 33.70 24.04 -35.16
CA SER A 384 34.55 25.05 -34.52
C SER A 384 33.82 26.40 -34.56
N THR A 385 33.99 27.24 -33.56
CA THR A 385 33.34 28.56 -33.53
C THR A 385 33.90 29.55 -34.53
N GLU A 386 35.20 29.52 -34.77
CA GLU A 386 35.89 30.58 -35.49
C GLU A 386 36.84 29.97 -36.54
N GLY A 387 36.47 30.10 -37.81
CA GLY A 387 37.43 30.20 -38.92
C GLY A 387 38.33 29.03 -39.31
N ALA A 388 38.07 27.80 -38.86
CA ALA A 388 38.83 26.64 -39.35
C ALA A 388 38.71 26.49 -40.87
N ASP A 389 39.84 26.29 -41.56
CA ASP A 389 39.88 26.03 -43.01
C ASP A 389 39.71 24.55 -43.37
N GLY A 390 39.75 23.67 -42.36
CA GLY A 390 39.39 22.27 -42.46
C GLY A 390 39.48 21.53 -41.12
N PHE A 391 39.17 20.24 -41.14
CA PHE A 391 39.37 19.35 -40.00
C PHE A 391 40.23 18.16 -40.40
N ARG A 392 40.96 17.60 -39.43
CA ARG A 392 41.53 16.24 -39.53
C ARG A 392 41.07 15.39 -38.35
N CYS A 393 40.79 14.11 -38.63
CA CYS A 393 40.23 13.17 -37.69
C CYS A 393 41.11 11.92 -37.60
N ARG A 394 41.12 11.28 -36.42
CA ARG A 394 41.70 9.95 -36.19
C ARG A 394 40.77 9.18 -35.26
N LEU A 395 40.26 8.03 -35.72
CA LEU A 395 39.54 7.10 -34.84
C LEU A 395 40.55 6.14 -34.19
N GLU A 396 41.04 6.49 -33.02
CA GLU A 396 41.89 5.61 -32.21
C GLU A 396 41.14 4.31 -31.88
N GLY A 397 41.84 3.17 -31.96
CA GLY A 397 41.24 1.83 -32.01
C GLY A 397 41.06 1.28 -33.44
N ARG A 398 41.07 2.14 -34.47
CA ARG A 398 41.01 1.75 -35.90
C ARG A 398 42.16 2.33 -36.74
N ASP A 399 42.39 3.64 -36.62
CA ASP A 399 43.24 4.42 -37.51
C ASP A 399 44.54 4.86 -36.81
N ALA A 400 45.68 4.58 -37.42
CA ALA A 400 46.99 4.88 -36.83
C ALA A 400 47.41 6.36 -36.93
N ALA A 401 46.78 7.16 -37.80
CA ALA A 401 47.17 8.54 -38.10
C ALA A 401 45.95 9.42 -38.41
N PHE A 402 46.12 10.74 -38.27
CA PHE A 402 45.11 11.71 -38.69
C PHE A 402 44.98 11.79 -40.21
N SER A 403 43.75 11.86 -40.70
CA SER A 403 43.42 12.12 -42.10
C SER A 403 42.43 13.30 -42.22
N PRO A 404 42.43 14.08 -43.32
CA PRO A 404 41.41 15.10 -43.56
C PRO A 404 39.99 14.53 -43.43
N CYS A 405 39.10 15.27 -42.78
CA CYS A 405 37.73 14.84 -42.54
C CYS A 405 36.73 16.01 -42.62
N THR A 406 35.45 15.66 -42.70
CA THR A 406 34.32 16.60 -42.70
C THR A 406 33.37 16.25 -41.55
N SER A 407 32.60 17.23 -41.10
CA SER A 407 31.41 17.01 -40.27
C SER A 407 30.18 16.89 -41.18
N PRO A 408 29.36 15.83 -41.09
CA PRO A 408 29.51 14.67 -40.23
C PRO A 408 30.62 13.70 -40.69
N TYR A 409 31.30 13.09 -39.72
CA TYR A 409 32.26 11.99 -39.93
C TYR A 409 31.53 10.67 -39.72
N VAL A 410 31.41 9.88 -40.79
CA VAL A 410 30.65 8.62 -40.81
C VAL A 410 31.63 7.45 -40.86
N VAL A 411 31.56 6.54 -39.88
CA VAL A 411 32.31 5.28 -39.90
C VAL A 411 31.56 4.29 -40.80
N THR A 412 32.04 4.11 -42.03
CA THR A 412 31.35 3.32 -43.07
C THR A 412 31.62 1.81 -43.02
N THR A 413 32.60 1.38 -42.24
CA THR A 413 32.94 -0.05 -42.04
C THR A 413 32.55 -0.43 -40.62
N ALA A 414 31.81 -1.53 -40.44
CA ALA A 414 31.43 -2.00 -39.11
C ALA A 414 32.68 -2.28 -38.26
N LEU A 415 32.73 -1.64 -37.09
CA LEU A 415 33.78 -1.83 -36.10
C LEU A 415 33.54 -3.16 -35.33
N PRO A 416 34.59 -3.90 -34.93
CA PRO A 416 34.48 -4.95 -33.92
C PRO A 416 34.23 -4.35 -32.52
N ALA A 417 33.77 -5.17 -31.56
CA ALA A 417 33.61 -4.72 -30.18
C ALA A 417 34.96 -4.29 -29.55
N GLY A 418 34.93 -3.23 -28.74
CA GLY A 418 36.11 -2.66 -28.11
C GLY A 418 36.02 -1.14 -27.86
N ASP A 419 37.09 -0.58 -27.32
CA ASP A 419 37.22 0.84 -26.97
C ASP A 419 37.72 1.66 -28.17
N TYR A 420 37.10 2.82 -28.38
CA TYR A 420 37.45 3.75 -29.45
C TYR A 420 37.44 5.20 -28.97
N THR A 421 38.35 6.01 -29.51
CA THR A 421 38.35 7.47 -29.28
C THR A 421 38.43 8.21 -30.61
N LEU A 422 37.41 9.00 -30.93
CA LEU A 422 37.49 9.93 -32.05
C LEU A 422 38.26 11.19 -31.60
N HIS A 423 39.41 11.41 -32.22
CA HIS A 423 40.15 12.67 -32.17
C HIS A 423 39.77 13.54 -33.36
N VAL A 424 39.50 14.83 -33.12
CA VAL A 424 39.21 15.84 -34.15
C VAL A 424 40.05 17.07 -33.88
N GLU A 425 40.75 17.56 -34.90
CA GLU A 425 41.51 18.81 -34.85
C GLU A 425 41.02 19.78 -35.92
N ALA A 426 40.82 21.04 -35.55
CA ALA A 426 40.58 22.13 -36.50
C ALA A 426 41.91 22.69 -37.00
N LEU A 427 41.96 22.93 -38.30
CA LEU A 427 43.11 23.48 -39.00
C LEU A 427 42.88 24.96 -39.32
N LEU A 428 43.96 25.74 -39.28
CA LEU A 428 44.05 27.06 -39.87
C LEU A 428 45.42 27.20 -40.53
N ASN A 429 45.44 27.58 -41.81
CA ASN A 429 46.64 27.56 -42.66
C ASN A 429 47.35 26.18 -42.63
N GLY A 430 46.59 25.10 -42.47
CA GLY A 430 47.09 23.72 -42.33
C GLY A 430 47.74 23.37 -40.99
N GLN A 431 47.73 24.26 -39.98
CA GLN A 431 48.24 23.98 -38.63
C GLN A 431 47.07 23.74 -37.65
N PRO A 432 47.18 22.79 -36.70
CA PRO A 432 46.13 22.52 -35.72
C PRO A 432 46.04 23.64 -34.67
N GLN A 433 44.86 24.24 -34.50
CA GLN A 433 44.62 25.33 -33.54
C GLN A 433 43.76 24.92 -32.34
N GLY A 434 42.98 23.85 -32.47
CA GLY A 434 42.13 23.33 -31.40
C GLY A 434 41.81 21.86 -31.59
N THR A 435 41.66 21.13 -30.49
CA THR A 435 41.47 19.68 -30.45
C THR A 435 40.22 19.30 -29.66
N ALA A 436 39.52 18.27 -30.09
CA ALA A 436 38.40 17.66 -29.37
C ALA A 436 38.49 16.14 -29.44
N GLU A 437 38.15 15.46 -28.35
CA GLU A 437 38.15 14.01 -28.24
C GLU A 437 36.78 13.51 -27.76
N ARG A 438 36.35 12.35 -28.25
CA ARG A 438 35.13 11.66 -27.77
C ARG A 438 35.36 10.15 -27.77
N SER A 439 35.35 9.56 -26.57
CA SER A 439 35.50 8.12 -26.37
C SER A 439 34.14 7.41 -26.33
N PHE A 440 34.09 6.22 -26.89
CA PHE A 440 32.96 5.31 -26.81
C PHE A 440 33.44 3.86 -26.76
N VAL A 441 32.61 2.99 -26.19
CA VAL A 441 32.81 1.54 -26.19
C VAL A 441 31.78 0.95 -27.15
N LEU A 442 32.22 0.24 -28.17
CA LEU A 442 31.31 -0.57 -28.97
C LEU A 442 31.13 -1.92 -28.29
N ASP A 443 29.91 -2.17 -27.82
CA ASP A 443 29.49 -3.47 -27.34
C ASP A 443 28.26 -3.93 -28.14
N THR A 444 28.24 -5.20 -28.51
CA THR A 444 27.18 -5.85 -29.29
C THR A 444 26.86 -7.25 -28.77
N GLN A 445 27.38 -7.60 -27.59
CA GLN A 445 27.23 -8.91 -26.98
C GLN A 445 26.45 -8.76 -25.66
N ALA A 446 25.27 -9.38 -25.61
CA ALA A 446 24.51 -9.48 -24.37
C ALA A 446 25.33 -10.18 -23.26
N PRO A 447 25.17 -9.74 -21.99
CA PRO A 447 25.85 -10.35 -20.87
C PRO A 447 25.36 -11.80 -20.70
N PRO A 448 26.13 -12.68 -20.05
CA PRO A 448 25.65 -14.01 -19.67
C PRO A 448 24.35 -13.93 -18.85
N ALA A 449 23.41 -14.85 -19.11
CA ALA A 449 22.16 -14.91 -18.36
C ALA A 449 22.41 -15.08 -16.85
N PRO A 450 21.69 -14.36 -15.96
CA PRO A 450 21.97 -14.37 -14.53
C PRO A 450 21.58 -15.71 -13.91
N MET A 451 22.44 -16.29 -13.10
CA MET A 451 22.10 -17.49 -12.32
C MET A 451 21.25 -17.06 -11.12
N VAL A 452 20.06 -17.64 -10.97
CA VAL A 452 19.17 -17.42 -9.81
C VAL A 452 19.33 -18.59 -8.84
N THR A 453 19.78 -18.32 -7.61
CA THR A 453 19.97 -19.34 -6.56
C THR A 453 18.78 -19.46 -5.62
N THR A 454 18.16 -18.31 -5.29
CA THR A 454 16.95 -18.24 -4.46
C THR A 454 15.96 -17.31 -5.14
N PRO A 455 14.65 -17.58 -5.13
CA PRO A 455 14.06 -18.88 -4.84
C PRO A 455 14.42 -19.90 -5.93
N ALA A 456 14.46 -21.20 -5.58
CA ALA A 456 14.69 -22.24 -6.59
C ALA A 456 13.52 -22.31 -7.59
N ASN A 457 13.82 -22.68 -8.84
CA ASN A 457 12.81 -22.76 -9.90
C ASN A 457 11.73 -23.84 -9.59
N ASN A 458 10.46 -23.48 -9.73
CA ASN A 458 9.27 -24.24 -9.32
C ASN A 458 9.13 -24.44 -7.79
N SER A 459 9.71 -23.55 -6.99
CA SER A 459 9.52 -23.57 -5.52
C SER A 459 8.17 -22.99 -5.08
N PHE A 460 7.76 -23.41 -3.89
CA PHE A 460 6.56 -22.92 -3.20
C PHE A 460 7.00 -22.01 -2.05
N GLN A 461 6.33 -20.87 -1.88
CA GLN A 461 6.65 -19.83 -0.91
C GLN A 461 5.40 -19.52 -0.08
N ARG A 462 5.54 -19.49 1.25
CA ARG A 462 4.45 -19.18 2.17
C ARG A 462 4.17 -17.69 2.34
N ASP A 463 5.23 -16.89 2.29
CA ASP A 463 5.15 -15.45 2.43
C ASP A 463 5.12 -14.78 1.06
N THR A 464 4.38 -13.68 0.95
CA THR A 464 4.38 -12.84 -0.26
C THR A 464 5.72 -12.15 -0.47
N VAL A 465 6.51 -11.97 0.60
CA VAL A 465 7.83 -11.36 0.58
C VAL A 465 8.86 -12.43 0.24
N VAL A 466 9.22 -12.50 -1.04
CA VAL A 466 10.15 -13.50 -1.60
C VAL A 466 11.52 -12.88 -1.80
N THR A 467 12.57 -13.59 -1.36
CA THR A 467 13.96 -13.16 -1.56
C THR A 467 14.53 -13.79 -2.82
N PHE A 468 14.78 -12.96 -3.82
CA PHE A 468 15.54 -13.31 -5.01
C PHE A 468 17.03 -13.06 -4.78
N SER A 469 17.89 -13.97 -5.22
CA SER A 469 19.35 -13.84 -5.13
C SER A 469 20.03 -14.69 -6.18
N GLY A 470 21.28 -14.35 -6.48
CA GLY A 470 22.06 -15.10 -7.45
C GLY A 470 23.39 -14.46 -7.78
N THR A 471 23.92 -14.85 -8.95
CA THR A 471 25.14 -14.27 -9.53
C THR A 471 24.90 -13.86 -10.98
N ALA A 472 25.51 -12.76 -11.39
CA ALA A 472 25.57 -12.27 -12.75
C ALA A 472 26.98 -11.73 -13.03
N GLU A 473 27.18 -11.09 -14.17
CA GLU A 473 28.39 -10.30 -14.40
C GLU A 473 28.46 -9.11 -13.41
N PRO A 474 29.65 -8.72 -12.91
CA PRO A 474 29.78 -7.63 -11.93
C PRO A 474 29.17 -6.31 -12.39
N ASN A 475 28.49 -5.62 -11.48
CA ASN A 475 27.86 -4.30 -11.69
C ASN A 475 26.71 -4.22 -12.72
N VAL A 476 26.30 -5.31 -13.37
CA VAL A 476 25.17 -5.27 -14.33
C VAL A 476 23.81 -5.04 -13.65
N PHE A 477 22.84 -4.55 -14.42
CA PHE A 477 21.50 -4.27 -13.93
C PHE A 477 20.63 -5.54 -14.03
N ILE A 478 20.01 -5.94 -12.92
CA ILE A 478 19.12 -7.11 -12.83
C ILE A 478 17.68 -6.63 -12.70
N ARG A 479 16.79 -7.12 -13.58
CA ARG A 479 15.36 -6.83 -13.58
C ARG A 479 14.57 -8.12 -13.38
N ILE A 480 13.57 -8.10 -12.52
CA ILE A 480 12.61 -9.19 -12.31
C ILE A 480 11.34 -8.80 -13.05
N LEU A 481 11.05 -9.51 -14.15
CA LEU A 481 9.91 -9.24 -15.03
C LEU A 481 8.83 -10.31 -14.89
N ASP A 482 7.58 -9.92 -15.09
CA ASP A 482 6.46 -10.85 -15.23
C ASP A 482 6.39 -11.50 -16.63
N GLU A 483 5.39 -12.36 -16.85
CA GLU A 483 5.14 -13.04 -18.12
C GLU A 483 4.83 -12.10 -19.30
N THR A 484 4.43 -10.85 -19.03
CA THR A 484 4.16 -9.81 -20.04
C THR A 484 5.40 -8.95 -20.35
N GLY A 485 6.48 -9.10 -19.58
CA GLY A 485 7.68 -8.28 -19.65
C GLY A 485 7.60 -6.99 -18.81
N ALA A 486 6.57 -6.81 -17.99
CA ALA A 486 6.47 -5.67 -17.08
C ALA A 486 7.42 -5.88 -15.87
N GLU A 487 8.03 -4.79 -15.41
CA GLU A 487 8.97 -4.83 -14.28
C GLU A 487 8.23 -4.93 -12.95
N ILE A 488 8.52 -5.99 -12.19
CA ILE A 488 8.09 -6.15 -10.81
C ILE A 488 9.08 -5.44 -9.89
N ASP A 489 10.38 -5.64 -10.13
CA ASP A 489 11.44 -5.15 -9.27
C ASP A 489 12.82 -5.16 -9.95
N SER A 490 13.81 -4.47 -9.38
CA SER A 490 15.18 -4.43 -9.91
C SER A 490 16.27 -4.18 -8.85
N VAL A 491 17.50 -4.56 -9.19
CA VAL A 491 18.71 -4.40 -8.37
C VAL A 491 19.98 -4.42 -9.24
N ASN A 492 21.08 -3.83 -8.79
CA ASN A 492 22.38 -4.03 -9.44
C ASN A 492 23.09 -5.26 -8.82
N ALA A 493 23.82 -6.01 -9.65
CA ALA A 493 24.86 -6.89 -9.14
C ALA A 493 25.99 -6.06 -8.50
N ASP A 494 26.64 -6.59 -7.47
CA ASP A 494 27.78 -5.93 -6.85
C ASP A 494 29.07 -6.13 -7.67
N GLY A 495 30.19 -5.59 -7.18
CA GLY A 495 31.51 -5.71 -7.83
C GLY A 495 32.07 -7.14 -7.88
N THR A 496 31.40 -8.13 -7.28
CA THR A 496 31.70 -9.57 -7.38
C THR A 496 30.71 -10.33 -8.26
N GLY A 497 29.65 -9.66 -8.74
CA GLY A 497 28.56 -10.27 -9.50
C GLY A 497 27.43 -10.82 -8.63
N ALA A 498 27.52 -10.76 -7.30
CA ALA A 498 26.46 -11.22 -6.42
C ALA A 498 25.32 -10.21 -6.36
N TRP A 499 24.07 -10.68 -6.27
CA TRP A 499 22.89 -9.83 -6.16
C TRP A 499 21.83 -10.42 -5.23
N LEU A 500 21.05 -9.53 -4.61
CA LEU A 500 20.01 -9.85 -3.64
C LEU A 500 18.87 -8.82 -3.77
N ARG A 501 17.64 -9.28 -3.99
CA ARG A 501 16.45 -8.44 -3.97
C ARG A 501 15.31 -9.08 -3.18
N VAL A 502 14.63 -8.28 -2.36
CA VAL A 502 13.45 -8.72 -1.61
C VAL A 502 12.23 -8.11 -2.28
N THR A 503 11.40 -8.95 -2.89
CA THR A 503 10.30 -8.56 -3.77
C THR A 503 8.97 -9.10 -3.21
N ASN A 504 7.87 -8.37 -3.40
CA ASN A 504 6.57 -8.74 -2.87
C ASN A 504 5.67 -9.26 -3.99
N LEU A 505 5.41 -10.56 -4.02
CA LEU A 505 4.57 -11.26 -5.00
C LEU A 505 3.17 -11.55 -4.43
N SER A 506 2.12 -11.38 -5.22
CA SER A 506 0.75 -11.75 -4.81
C SER A 506 0.60 -13.28 -4.66
N PRO A 507 -0.39 -13.78 -3.88
CA PRO A 507 -0.71 -15.20 -3.88
C PRO A 507 -1.07 -15.72 -5.29
N GLY A 508 -0.51 -16.86 -5.68
CA GLY A 508 -0.62 -17.45 -7.02
C GLY A 508 0.71 -17.96 -7.58
N GLN A 509 0.65 -18.58 -8.76
CA GLN A 509 1.83 -18.94 -9.55
C GLN A 509 2.31 -17.71 -10.34
N HIS A 510 3.62 -17.49 -10.35
CA HIS A 510 4.30 -16.46 -11.13
C HIS A 510 5.34 -17.13 -12.04
N ASP A 511 5.21 -16.92 -13.35
CA ASP A 511 6.20 -17.27 -14.35
C ASP A 511 7.02 -16.00 -14.66
N LEU A 512 8.22 -15.91 -14.07
CA LEU A 512 9.05 -14.71 -14.07
C LEU A 512 10.26 -14.86 -14.99
N ASN A 513 10.76 -13.74 -15.50
CA ASN A 513 12.06 -13.66 -16.16
C ASN A 513 12.99 -12.75 -15.35
N VAL A 514 14.08 -13.31 -14.82
CA VAL A 514 15.16 -12.52 -14.21
C VAL A 514 16.16 -12.19 -15.32
N VAL A 515 16.28 -10.91 -15.64
CA VAL A 515 17.02 -10.42 -16.82
C VAL A 515 18.25 -9.66 -16.37
N ALA A 516 19.44 -10.09 -16.79
CA ALA A 516 20.63 -9.25 -16.72
C ALA A 516 20.65 -8.30 -17.91
N THR A 517 21.08 -7.06 -17.67
CA THR A 517 21.17 -5.99 -18.66
C THR A 517 22.46 -5.22 -18.42
N ASP A 518 23.29 -5.10 -19.46
CA ASP A 518 24.57 -4.39 -19.40
C ASP A 518 24.40 -2.85 -19.54
N ALA A 519 25.52 -2.15 -19.68
CA ALA A 519 25.55 -0.68 -19.84
C ALA A 519 25.05 -0.18 -21.22
N VAL A 520 25.03 -1.02 -22.26
CA VAL A 520 24.46 -0.70 -23.59
C VAL A 520 23.01 -1.19 -23.75
N GLY A 521 22.48 -1.84 -22.72
CA GLY A 521 21.15 -2.40 -22.63
C GLY A 521 20.96 -3.73 -23.36
N ASP A 522 22.00 -4.42 -23.80
CA ASP A 522 21.84 -5.80 -24.26
C ASP A 522 21.51 -6.68 -23.04
N SER A 523 20.74 -7.76 -23.26
CA SER A 523 20.09 -8.45 -22.14
C SER A 523 19.90 -9.94 -22.37
N ALA A 524 19.96 -10.69 -21.27
CA ALA A 524 19.81 -12.14 -21.26
C ALA A 524 18.87 -12.59 -20.11
N PRO A 525 17.77 -13.31 -20.41
CA PRO A 525 16.79 -13.74 -19.42
C PRO A 525 17.08 -15.14 -18.84
N THR A 526 16.78 -15.32 -17.56
CA THR A 526 16.67 -16.61 -16.88
C THR A 526 15.23 -16.79 -16.36
N PRO A 527 14.48 -17.80 -16.86
CA PRO A 527 13.11 -18.04 -16.43
C PRO A 527 13.05 -18.71 -15.05
N VAL A 528 12.20 -18.22 -14.16
CA VAL A 528 11.99 -18.74 -12.80
C VAL A 528 10.49 -18.79 -12.49
N ARG A 529 9.97 -19.98 -12.19
CA ARG A 529 8.62 -20.15 -11.66
C ARG A 529 8.63 -20.13 -10.14
N VAL A 530 7.74 -19.34 -9.53
CA VAL A 530 7.54 -19.26 -8.08
C VAL A 530 6.04 -19.32 -7.78
N THR A 531 5.62 -20.19 -6.87
CA THR A 531 4.22 -20.24 -6.41
C THR A 531 4.13 -19.71 -4.99
N VAL A 532 3.45 -18.58 -4.79
CA VAL A 532 3.13 -18.06 -3.46
C VAL A 532 1.80 -18.66 -3.01
N ASP A 533 1.84 -19.50 -1.98
CA ASP A 533 0.66 -20.17 -1.43
C ASP A 533 0.47 -19.80 0.05
N GLN A 534 -0.71 -19.26 0.35
CA GLN A 534 -1.12 -18.89 1.72
C GLN A 534 -2.38 -19.65 2.15
N THR A 535 -2.76 -20.69 1.41
CA THR A 535 -3.91 -21.52 1.75
C THR A 535 -3.50 -22.55 2.80
N PHE A 536 -4.38 -22.83 3.76
CA PHE A 536 -4.10 -23.83 4.79
C PHE A 536 -4.66 -25.18 4.35
N PRO A 537 -3.85 -26.26 4.32
CA PRO A 537 -4.35 -27.58 4.01
C PRO A 537 -5.30 -28.08 5.11
N VAL A 538 -6.33 -28.78 4.71
CA VAL A 538 -7.35 -29.37 5.59
C VAL A 538 -7.09 -30.87 5.72
N ALA A 539 -6.54 -31.28 6.86
CA ALA A 539 -6.47 -32.68 7.23
C ALA A 539 -7.88 -33.24 7.56
N GLN A 540 -8.07 -34.53 7.30
CA GLN A 540 -9.25 -35.30 7.70
C GLN A 540 -8.83 -36.72 8.14
N ILE A 541 -9.61 -37.33 9.01
CA ILE A 541 -9.39 -38.71 9.47
C ILE A 541 -10.31 -39.61 8.65
N ASP A 542 -9.73 -40.53 7.90
CA ASP A 542 -10.46 -41.41 6.98
C ASP A 542 -11.00 -42.65 7.71
N ALA A 543 -10.20 -43.22 8.62
CA ALA A 543 -10.59 -44.36 9.45
C ALA A 543 -9.84 -44.39 10.78
N GLY A 544 -10.49 -44.95 11.79
CA GLY A 544 -9.93 -45.19 13.13
C GLY A 544 -11.02 -45.49 14.17
N PRO A 545 -10.71 -46.20 15.26
CA PRO A 545 -11.68 -46.54 16.28
C PRO A 545 -12.09 -45.31 17.12
N THR A 546 -13.34 -45.33 17.59
CA THR A 546 -13.85 -44.41 18.63
C THR A 546 -14.00 -45.10 19.99
N VAL A 547 -14.14 -46.42 19.98
CA VAL A 547 -14.04 -47.31 21.14
C VAL A 547 -13.24 -48.54 20.67
N SER A 548 -12.37 -49.08 21.52
CA SER A 548 -11.53 -50.25 21.23
C SER A 548 -11.22 -51.03 22.50
N ASN A 549 -11.09 -52.36 22.40
CA ASN A 549 -10.49 -53.20 23.43
C ASN A 549 -9.08 -53.72 23.07
N GLY A 550 -8.59 -53.43 21.87
CA GLY A 550 -7.27 -53.81 21.40
C GLY A 550 -6.16 -52.86 21.86
N GLU A 551 -4.96 -53.40 22.08
CA GLU A 551 -3.75 -52.66 22.46
C GLU A 551 -3.11 -51.90 21.29
N GLN A 552 -3.44 -52.30 20.05
CA GLN A 552 -2.97 -51.68 18.83
C GLN A 552 -4.07 -50.80 18.23
N ILE A 553 -3.79 -49.50 18.08
CA ILE A 553 -4.72 -48.49 17.59
C ILE A 553 -4.16 -47.89 16.30
N THR A 554 -4.88 -48.04 15.18
CA THR A 554 -4.46 -47.53 13.87
C THR A 554 -5.42 -46.46 13.37
N TYR A 555 -4.86 -45.36 12.87
CA TYR A 555 -5.57 -44.27 12.20
C TYR A 555 -5.03 -44.07 10.78
N THR A 556 -5.94 -43.88 9.82
CA THR A 556 -5.62 -43.38 8.47
C THR A 556 -6.23 -42.00 8.28
N TYR A 557 -5.53 -41.15 7.54
CA TYR A 557 -5.87 -39.74 7.36
C TYR A 557 -5.34 -39.24 6.03
N SER A 558 -5.99 -38.20 5.52
CA SER A 558 -5.68 -37.58 4.24
C SER A 558 -5.80 -36.05 4.34
N ALA A 559 -5.46 -35.37 3.24
CA ALA A 559 -5.66 -33.93 3.09
C ALA A 559 -6.36 -33.64 1.75
N ASN A 560 -6.92 -32.46 1.60
CA ASN A 560 -7.49 -31.97 0.33
C ASN A 560 -6.45 -31.73 -0.77
N GLU A 561 -5.15 -31.85 -0.46
CA GLU A 561 -4.03 -31.52 -1.33
C GLU A 561 -2.75 -32.27 -0.93
N PRO A 562 -1.68 -32.28 -1.76
CA PRO A 562 -0.43 -32.96 -1.43
C PRO A 562 0.27 -32.34 -0.22
N ALA A 563 0.29 -33.09 0.89
CA ALA A 563 0.80 -32.63 2.18
C ALA A 563 1.61 -33.73 2.90
N THR A 564 2.46 -33.30 3.84
CA THR A 564 3.01 -34.13 4.93
C THR A 564 2.13 -34.01 6.17
N PHE A 565 2.33 -34.85 7.19
CA PHE A 565 1.43 -34.92 8.35
C PHE A 565 2.17 -34.93 9.69
N GLU A 566 1.66 -34.14 10.64
CA GLU A 566 1.98 -34.23 12.06
C GLU A 566 0.78 -34.83 12.79
N CYS A 567 0.98 -35.84 13.64
CA CYS A 567 -0.10 -36.44 14.43
C CYS A 567 0.31 -36.80 15.86
N GLN A 568 -0.69 -36.97 16.72
CA GLN A 568 -0.51 -37.27 18.14
C GLN A 568 -1.72 -38.06 18.68
N LEU A 569 -1.49 -39.01 19.58
CA LEU A 569 -2.54 -39.53 20.46
C LEU A 569 -2.47 -38.80 21.81
N VAL A 570 -3.26 -37.73 21.94
CA VAL A 570 -3.26 -36.87 23.13
C VAL A 570 -3.78 -37.66 24.34
N GLY A 571 -2.97 -37.70 25.39
CA GLY A 571 -3.16 -38.54 26.58
C GLY A 571 -2.23 -39.75 26.63
N TRP A 572 -1.64 -40.14 25.49
CA TRP A 572 -0.64 -41.20 25.37
C TRP A 572 0.76 -40.61 25.14
N GLU A 573 0.90 -39.73 24.15
CA GLU A 573 2.16 -39.04 23.82
C GLU A 573 2.12 -37.56 24.26
N PRO A 574 3.28 -36.97 24.66
CA PRO A 574 3.33 -35.57 25.13
C PRO A 574 3.23 -34.55 23.99
N ASP A 575 3.88 -34.81 22.85
CA ASP A 575 4.03 -33.88 21.72
C ASP A 575 3.72 -34.56 20.38
N ALA A 576 3.19 -33.81 19.43
CA ALA A 576 2.93 -34.30 18.07
C ALA A 576 4.23 -34.65 17.33
N GLN A 577 4.18 -35.71 16.53
CA GLN A 577 5.30 -36.26 15.77
C GLN A 577 4.99 -36.27 14.28
N GLU A 578 6.01 -36.35 13.42
CA GLU A 578 5.79 -36.68 12.01
C GLU A 578 5.12 -38.06 11.87
N CYS A 579 4.16 -38.15 10.95
CA CYS A 579 3.33 -39.33 10.77
C CYS A 579 3.28 -39.77 9.29
N PRO A 580 3.41 -41.07 8.98
CA PRO A 580 3.43 -41.54 7.60
C PRO A 580 2.13 -41.23 6.85
N ALA A 581 2.22 -40.90 5.57
CA ALA A 581 1.04 -40.68 4.71
C ALA A 581 0.17 -41.94 4.52
N THR A 582 0.66 -43.12 4.90
CA THR A 582 -0.06 -44.40 4.90
C THR A 582 -0.89 -44.65 6.17
N GLY A 583 -0.87 -43.72 7.14
CA GLY A 583 -1.48 -43.88 8.46
C GLY A 583 -0.46 -44.12 9.59
N LYS A 584 -0.93 -44.00 10.83
CA LYS A 584 -0.15 -44.16 12.06
C LYS A 584 -0.77 -45.28 12.90
N THR A 585 0.08 -46.14 13.44
CA THR A 585 -0.28 -47.14 14.44
C THR A 585 0.41 -46.80 15.76
N TYR A 586 -0.35 -46.87 16.84
CA TYR A 586 0.10 -46.85 18.22
C TYR A 586 -0.01 -48.28 18.77
N THR A 587 0.98 -48.75 19.52
CA THR A 587 0.97 -50.07 20.19
C THR A 587 0.91 -49.88 21.70
N ASP A 588 0.54 -50.96 22.40
CA ASP A 588 0.59 -51.05 23.87
C ASP A 588 -0.28 -50.00 24.59
N VAL A 589 -1.33 -49.48 23.92
CA VAL A 589 -2.14 -48.37 24.44
C VAL A 589 -3.00 -48.85 25.62
N ASP A 590 -2.73 -48.29 26.80
CA ASP A 590 -3.44 -48.59 28.05
C ASP A 590 -4.96 -48.27 27.99
N PRO A 591 -5.79 -48.85 28.88
CA PRO A 591 -7.18 -48.44 29.03
C PRO A 591 -7.30 -46.98 29.49
N GLY A 592 -8.15 -46.19 28.82
CA GLY A 592 -8.31 -44.77 29.10
C GLY A 592 -9.05 -43.98 28.02
N GLU A 593 -9.22 -42.67 28.27
CA GLU A 593 -9.74 -41.70 27.29
C GLU A 593 -8.60 -40.97 26.59
N TYR A 594 -8.58 -41.03 25.25
CA TYR A 594 -7.57 -40.42 24.41
C TYR A 594 -8.21 -39.57 23.30
N ARG A 595 -7.40 -38.76 22.62
CA ARG A 595 -7.83 -38.04 21.43
C ARG A 595 -6.75 -38.01 20.36
N PHE A 596 -7.01 -38.66 19.24
CA PHE A 596 -6.15 -38.54 18.07
C PHE A 596 -6.31 -37.15 17.45
N GLU A 597 -5.20 -36.46 17.23
CA GLU A 597 -5.12 -35.20 16.47
C GLU A 597 -4.16 -35.35 15.29
N VAL A 598 -4.54 -34.84 14.11
CA VAL A 598 -3.67 -34.81 12.92
C VAL A 598 -3.76 -33.47 12.19
N ARG A 599 -2.62 -32.96 11.73
CA ARG A 599 -2.48 -31.76 10.89
C ARG A 599 -1.80 -32.13 9.58
N ALA A 600 -2.17 -31.43 8.52
CA ALA A 600 -1.48 -31.47 7.24
C ALA A 600 -0.54 -30.27 7.13
N ILE A 601 0.56 -30.43 6.41
CA ILE A 601 1.53 -29.39 6.04
C ILE A 601 1.73 -29.44 4.52
N ASP A 602 1.40 -28.38 3.82
CA ASP A 602 1.49 -28.31 2.35
C ASP A 602 2.95 -28.14 1.85
N ARG A 603 3.12 -27.93 0.53
CA ARG A 603 4.43 -27.70 -0.08
C ARG A 603 5.07 -26.34 0.23
N ALA A 604 4.28 -25.35 0.64
CA ALA A 604 4.78 -24.04 1.05
C ALA A 604 5.14 -24.01 2.56
N GLY A 605 4.72 -25.01 3.34
CA GLY A 605 4.87 -25.05 4.80
C GLY A 605 3.70 -24.40 5.55
N ASN A 606 2.51 -24.31 4.94
CA ASN A 606 1.29 -23.96 5.66
C ASN A 606 0.76 -25.18 6.41
N HIS A 607 0.53 -25.04 7.73
CA HIS A 607 -0.10 -26.07 8.56
C HIS A 607 -1.62 -25.87 8.61
N SER A 608 -2.39 -26.95 8.77
CA SER A 608 -3.84 -26.86 9.00
C SER A 608 -4.23 -25.89 10.13
N GLU A 609 -5.16 -24.96 9.85
CA GLU A 609 -5.65 -23.95 10.83
C GLU A 609 -6.21 -24.61 12.10
N ALA A 610 -6.79 -25.80 11.96
CA ALA A 610 -7.14 -26.69 13.06
C ALA A 610 -6.80 -28.14 12.70
N PRO A 611 -6.29 -28.96 13.65
CA PRO A 611 -6.16 -30.39 13.44
C PRO A 611 -7.53 -31.05 13.29
N ALA A 612 -7.60 -32.10 12.47
CA ALA A 612 -8.68 -33.08 12.57
C ALA A 612 -8.57 -33.83 13.90
N ARG A 613 -9.70 -34.15 14.53
CA ARG A 613 -9.76 -34.74 15.87
C ARG A 613 -10.76 -35.87 15.95
N GLN A 614 -10.37 -36.97 16.58
CA GLN A 614 -11.27 -38.07 16.94
C GLN A 614 -10.99 -38.51 18.37
N ASN A 615 -12.04 -38.63 19.19
CA ASN A 615 -11.93 -39.18 20.54
C ASN A 615 -11.88 -40.71 20.46
N LEU A 616 -11.13 -41.31 21.37
CA LEU A 616 -10.97 -42.74 21.55
C LEU A 616 -11.20 -43.09 23.02
N VAL A 617 -11.98 -44.13 23.27
CA VAL A 617 -12.00 -44.83 24.56
C VAL A 617 -11.36 -46.21 24.36
N VAL A 618 -10.28 -46.49 25.08
CA VAL A 618 -9.74 -47.85 25.19
C VAL A 618 -10.33 -48.46 26.44
N ASP A 619 -11.16 -49.50 26.28
CA ASP A 619 -11.81 -50.21 27.39
C ASP A 619 -11.63 -51.71 27.21
N ARG A 620 -11.14 -52.36 28.26
CA ARG A 620 -10.90 -53.82 28.31
C ARG A 620 -11.69 -54.48 29.44
N THR A 621 -12.68 -53.78 30.00
CA THR A 621 -13.53 -54.24 31.09
C THR A 621 -14.63 -55.11 30.52
N ALA A 622 -14.68 -56.39 30.91
CA ALA A 622 -15.77 -57.26 30.47
C ALA A 622 -17.08 -56.94 31.22
N PRO A 623 -18.23 -56.83 30.53
CA PRO A 623 -19.51 -56.60 31.19
C PRO A 623 -19.96 -57.83 32.00
N THR A 624 -20.79 -57.60 33.01
CA THR A 624 -21.48 -58.64 33.79
C THR A 624 -22.89 -58.84 33.24
N VAL A 625 -23.33 -60.09 33.14
CA VAL A 625 -24.66 -60.48 32.64
C VAL A 625 -25.43 -61.28 33.69
N GLY A 626 -26.77 -61.21 33.68
CA GLY A 626 -27.61 -62.03 34.54
C GLY A 626 -29.01 -62.30 33.96
N ILE A 627 -29.53 -63.49 34.15
CA ILE A 627 -30.87 -63.92 33.76
C ILE A 627 -31.86 -63.42 34.82
N THR A 628 -32.83 -62.60 34.40
CA THR A 628 -33.80 -61.97 35.29
C THR A 628 -35.14 -62.71 35.36
N SER A 629 -35.46 -63.53 34.35
CA SER A 629 -36.61 -64.44 34.36
C SER A 629 -36.41 -65.55 33.34
N GLY A 630 -37.01 -66.70 33.61
CA GLY A 630 -37.04 -67.89 32.75
C GLY A 630 -38.28 -68.75 33.04
N PRO A 631 -38.45 -69.90 32.37
CA PRO A 631 -39.46 -70.88 32.75
C PRO A 631 -39.18 -71.44 34.16
N PRO A 632 -40.17 -72.04 34.84
CA PRO A 632 -39.89 -72.85 36.03
C PRO A 632 -38.94 -74.02 35.68
N ALA A 633 -38.25 -74.56 36.68
CA ALA A 633 -37.28 -75.65 36.48
C ALA A 633 -37.87 -76.90 35.79
N HIS A 634 -39.18 -77.10 35.90
CA HIS A 634 -39.96 -78.02 35.08
C HIS A 634 -41.16 -77.25 34.49
N THR A 635 -41.43 -77.41 33.20
CA THR A 635 -42.48 -76.67 32.48
C THR A 635 -43.32 -77.59 31.59
N GLY A 636 -44.64 -77.51 31.71
CA GLY A 636 -45.59 -78.14 30.79
C GLY A 636 -45.85 -77.35 29.50
N SER A 637 -45.12 -76.25 29.28
CA SER A 637 -45.12 -75.47 28.04
C SER A 637 -43.88 -75.77 27.21
N ASN A 638 -44.09 -76.07 25.92
CA ASN A 638 -43.08 -76.18 24.87
C ASN A 638 -42.52 -74.81 24.43
N ASP A 639 -43.23 -73.73 24.75
CA ASP A 639 -42.80 -72.35 24.48
C ASP A 639 -42.22 -71.73 25.76
N VAL A 640 -40.94 -71.34 25.73
CA VAL A 640 -40.20 -70.81 26.89
C VAL A 640 -39.54 -69.47 26.58
N THR A 641 -39.66 -68.52 27.49
CA THR A 641 -39.12 -67.16 27.33
C THR A 641 -38.13 -66.83 28.44
N PHE A 642 -36.99 -66.25 28.05
CA PHE A 642 -35.93 -65.78 28.92
C PHE A 642 -35.80 -64.27 28.83
N THR A 643 -35.63 -63.60 29.98
CA THR A 643 -35.19 -62.20 30.07
C THR A 643 -33.87 -62.14 30.82
N TYR A 644 -33.03 -61.17 30.46
CA TYR A 644 -31.67 -61.02 30.99
C TYR A 644 -31.28 -59.54 30.92
N THR A 645 -30.31 -59.16 31.75
CA THR A 645 -29.77 -57.80 31.83
C THR A 645 -28.25 -57.82 31.84
N SER A 646 -27.66 -56.66 31.55
CA SER A 646 -26.23 -56.37 31.68
C SER A 646 -26.06 -55.17 32.62
N ASN A 647 -24.89 -55.01 33.25
CA ASN A 647 -24.51 -53.74 33.89
C ASN A 647 -24.36 -52.60 32.86
N GLU A 648 -24.22 -52.94 31.58
CA GLU A 648 -24.04 -52.01 30.48
C GLU A 648 -25.23 -52.05 29.51
N PRO A 649 -26.09 -51.01 29.50
CA PRO A 649 -27.37 -51.03 28.81
C PRO A 649 -27.26 -50.91 27.28
N ASP A 650 -26.12 -50.43 26.77
CA ASP A 650 -25.83 -50.30 25.33
C ASP A 650 -25.13 -51.55 24.75
N GLY A 651 -24.89 -52.57 25.57
CA GLY A 651 -24.29 -53.85 25.16
C GLY A 651 -25.23 -54.71 24.31
N THR A 652 -24.63 -55.66 23.58
CA THR A 652 -25.36 -56.71 22.84
C THR A 652 -25.33 -58.03 23.60
N PHE A 653 -26.25 -58.95 23.27
CA PHE A 653 -26.34 -60.25 23.93
C PHE A 653 -26.15 -61.40 22.93
N ILE A 654 -25.46 -62.44 23.39
CA ILE A 654 -25.28 -63.71 22.70
C ILE A 654 -25.90 -64.80 23.57
N CYS A 655 -26.86 -65.55 23.03
CA CYS A 655 -27.61 -66.57 23.75
C CYS A 655 -27.43 -67.95 23.12
N GLY A 656 -27.18 -68.96 23.94
CA GLY A 656 -27.18 -70.38 23.59
C GLY A 656 -28.36 -71.14 24.19
N LEU A 657 -28.73 -72.25 23.57
CA LEU A 657 -29.64 -73.26 24.14
C LEU A 657 -29.09 -74.64 23.77
N THR A 658 -28.92 -75.51 24.75
CA THR A 658 -28.49 -76.90 24.56
C THR A 658 -29.58 -77.84 25.04
N GLY A 659 -29.93 -78.86 24.25
CA GLY A 659 -30.93 -79.86 24.63
C GLY A 659 -31.40 -80.72 23.44
N PRO A 660 -32.32 -81.67 23.65
CA PRO A 660 -32.85 -82.53 22.60
C PRO A 660 -33.41 -81.75 21.41
N GLY A 661 -33.14 -82.25 20.19
CA GLY A 661 -33.66 -81.64 18.95
C GLY A 661 -33.01 -80.32 18.51
N VAL A 662 -32.19 -79.66 19.35
CA VAL A 662 -31.52 -78.40 18.99
C VAL A 662 -30.30 -78.68 18.10
N SER A 663 -30.40 -78.33 16.81
CA SER A 663 -29.37 -78.58 15.79
C SER A 663 -28.72 -77.29 15.23
N GLY A 664 -28.98 -76.14 15.85
CA GLY A 664 -28.38 -74.85 15.49
C GLY A 664 -27.00 -74.60 16.14
N PRO A 665 -26.28 -73.53 15.75
CA PRO A 665 -25.04 -73.14 16.41
C PRO A 665 -25.28 -72.87 17.90
N ALA A 666 -24.37 -73.35 18.74
CA ALA A 666 -24.53 -73.35 20.20
C ALA A 666 -24.68 -71.95 20.84
N GLU A 667 -24.38 -70.88 20.10
CA GLU A 667 -24.50 -69.48 20.51
C GLU A 667 -24.94 -68.61 19.32
N ALA A 668 -25.89 -67.70 19.53
CA ALA A 668 -26.37 -66.76 18.50
C ALA A 668 -26.80 -65.41 19.09
N PRO A 669 -26.74 -64.29 18.34
CA PRO A 669 -27.22 -62.99 18.81
C PRO A 669 -28.68 -63.05 19.28
N CYS A 670 -29.01 -62.33 20.35
CA CYS A 670 -30.35 -62.33 20.93
C CYS A 670 -30.84 -60.92 21.33
N PRO A 671 -32.17 -60.69 21.37
CA PRO A 671 -32.72 -59.36 21.58
C PRO A 671 -32.47 -58.86 23.00
N ALA A 672 -32.26 -57.56 23.18
CA ALA A 672 -32.19 -56.95 24.52
C ALA A 672 -33.52 -57.02 25.30
N THR A 673 -34.64 -57.30 24.61
CA THR A 673 -35.97 -57.51 25.22
C THR A 673 -36.21 -58.92 25.75
N GLY A 674 -35.21 -59.81 25.67
CA GLY A 674 -35.35 -61.24 25.96
C GLY A 674 -35.51 -62.10 24.70
N LYS A 675 -35.47 -63.42 24.88
CA LYS A 675 -35.54 -64.42 23.81
C LYS A 675 -36.54 -65.52 24.15
N THR A 676 -37.42 -65.83 23.19
CA THR A 676 -38.34 -66.96 23.25
C THR A 676 -37.85 -68.08 22.35
N TYR A 677 -37.97 -69.32 22.82
CA TYR A 677 -37.85 -70.53 22.03
C TYR A 677 -39.23 -71.19 21.98
N PHE A 678 -39.62 -71.66 20.80
CA PHE A 678 -40.93 -72.24 20.53
C PHE A 678 -40.79 -73.72 20.20
N ASP A 679 -41.88 -74.48 20.38
CA ASP A 679 -41.98 -75.88 19.95
C ASP A 679 -40.87 -76.81 20.49
N LEU A 680 -40.38 -76.57 21.71
CA LEU A 680 -39.44 -77.48 22.37
C LEU A 680 -40.12 -78.82 22.69
N GLY A 681 -39.50 -79.93 22.31
CA GLY A 681 -39.94 -81.27 22.69
C GLY A 681 -39.57 -81.61 24.14
N ASP A 682 -40.21 -82.63 24.71
CA ASP A 682 -39.96 -83.06 26.08
C ASP A 682 -38.48 -83.44 26.29
N GLY A 683 -37.89 -82.99 27.39
CA GLY A 683 -36.48 -83.22 27.71
C GLY A 683 -35.81 -82.10 28.51
N ALA A 684 -34.55 -82.31 28.87
CA ALA A 684 -33.75 -81.35 29.63
C ALA A 684 -32.98 -80.39 28.72
N TYR A 685 -33.03 -79.10 29.06
CA TYR A 685 -32.41 -78.01 28.32
C TYR A 685 -31.58 -77.11 29.25
N GLU A 686 -30.52 -76.51 28.71
CA GLU A 686 -29.77 -75.43 29.36
C GLU A 686 -29.72 -74.20 28.45
N PHE A 687 -30.27 -73.09 28.93
CA PHE A 687 -30.11 -71.77 28.34
C PHE A 687 -28.84 -71.10 28.88
N SER A 688 -28.13 -70.37 28.02
CA SER A 688 -26.98 -69.56 28.42
C SER A 688 -27.02 -68.18 27.76
N VAL A 689 -26.50 -67.16 28.43
CA VAL A 689 -26.41 -65.80 27.90
C VAL A 689 -25.06 -65.14 28.25
N SER A 690 -24.48 -64.44 27.29
CA SER A 690 -23.33 -63.55 27.45
C SER A 690 -23.69 -62.14 27.03
N ALA A 691 -23.13 -61.14 27.69
CA ALA A 691 -23.14 -59.75 27.22
C ALA A 691 -21.84 -59.45 26.45
N VAL A 692 -21.91 -58.53 25.50
CA VAL A 692 -20.76 -57.94 24.81
C VAL A 692 -20.92 -56.43 24.82
N ASP A 693 -19.93 -55.70 25.31
CA ASP A 693 -19.98 -54.25 25.43
C ASP A 693 -19.80 -53.52 24.08
N ARG A 694 -19.65 -52.20 24.14
CA ARG A 694 -19.40 -51.35 22.96
C ARG A 694 -17.95 -51.41 22.46
N ALA A 695 -17.00 -51.84 23.28
CA ALA A 695 -15.59 -52.01 22.93
C ALA A 695 -15.28 -53.38 22.29
N GLY A 696 -16.20 -54.34 22.41
CA GLY A 696 -16.06 -55.73 21.98
C GLY A 696 -15.69 -56.71 23.10
N ASN A 697 -15.64 -56.28 24.37
CA ASN A 697 -15.38 -57.18 25.50
C ASN A 697 -16.61 -58.04 25.77
N ARG A 698 -16.41 -59.36 25.78
CA ARG A 698 -17.45 -60.34 26.14
C ARG A 698 -17.39 -60.66 27.63
N SER A 699 -18.55 -60.78 28.25
CA SER A 699 -18.71 -61.19 29.65
C SER A 699 -17.92 -62.46 29.95
N ALA A 700 -16.97 -62.39 30.88
CA ALA A 700 -16.01 -63.47 31.15
C ALA A 700 -16.68 -64.78 31.62
N THR A 701 -17.84 -64.70 32.26
CA THR A 701 -18.68 -65.84 32.63
C THR A 701 -20.08 -65.65 32.05
N PRO A 702 -20.56 -66.52 31.15
CA PRO A 702 -21.96 -66.55 30.73
C PRO A 702 -22.86 -66.99 31.89
N ASP A 703 -24.01 -66.36 32.06
CA ASP A 703 -25.03 -66.85 32.99
C ASP A 703 -25.83 -68.01 32.37
N ARG A 704 -26.30 -68.94 33.19
CA ARG A 704 -26.90 -70.22 32.74
C ARG A 704 -28.13 -70.61 33.55
N PHE A 705 -29.11 -71.20 32.87
CA PHE A 705 -30.34 -71.69 33.49
C PHE A 705 -30.77 -73.03 32.88
N ALA A 706 -30.85 -74.06 33.71
CA ALA A 706 -31.30 -75.40 33.32
C ALA A 706 -32.79 -75.60 33.65
N PHE A 707 -33.52 -76.25 32.74
CA PHE A 707 -34.95 -76.54 32.87
C PHE A 707 -35.32 -77.83 32.13
N VAL A 708 -36.49 -78.39 32.44
CA VAL A 708 -37.05 -79.57 31.77
C VAL A 708 -38.41 -79.23 31.17
N VAL A 709 -38.62 -79.56 29.90
CA VAL A 709 -39.94 -79.53 29.25
C VAL A 709 -40.58 -80.92 29.45
N ASP A 710 -41.82 -80.95 29.95
CA ASP A 710 -42.63 -82.16 30.10
C ASP A 710 -44.11 -81.83 29.88
N THR A 711 -44.54 -81.98 28.62
CA THR A 711 -45.90 -81.68 28.15
C THR A 711 -46.91 -82.80 28.40
N ALA A 712 -46.52 -83.88 29.10
CA ALA A 712 -47.37 -85.05 29.30
C ALA A 712 -48.52 -84.77 30.30
N ALA A 713 -49.76 -84.90 29.83
CA ALA A 713 -50.95 -84.73 30.67
C ALA A 713 -51.18 -85.91 31.65
N THR A 714 -51.47 -85.59 32.91
CA THR A 714 -51.94 -86.57 33.91
C THR A 714 -53.35 -87.08 33.57
N ALA A 715 -53.69 -88.31 34.00
CA ALA A 715 -55.02 -88.88 33.75
C ALA A 715 -56.08 -88.29 34.71
N ALA A 716 -57.27 -87.99 34.21
CA ALA A 716 -58.38 -87.44 35.00
C ALA A 716 -58.89 -88.43 36.07
N PRO A 717 -59.35 -87.94 37.25
CA PRO A 717 -59.93 -88.81 38.26
C PRO A 717 -61.37 -89.22 37.92
N GLU A 718 -61.78 -90.41 38.39
CA GLU A 718 -63.14 -90.90 38.27
C GLU A 718 -63.97 -90.50 39.51
N VAL A 719 -65.21 -90.07 39.30
CA VAL A 719 -66.12 -89.56 40.36
C VAL A 719 -67.47 -90.27 40.25
N SER A 720 -67.96 -90.81 41.37
CA SER A 720 -69.28 -91.45 41.46
C SER A 720 -70.43 -90.44 41.31
N GLU A 721 -71.67 -90.94 41.27
CA GLU A 721 -72.83 -90.09 41.55
C GLU A 721 -72.82 -89.63 43.02
N ALA A 722 -73.51 -88.52 43.30
CA ALA A 722 -73.60 -87.92 44.62
C ALA A 722 -74.71 -88.58 45.44
N ALA A 723 -74.41 -88.99 46.67
CA ALA A 723 -75.45 -89.34 47.64
C ALA A 723 -75.93 -88.05 48.33
N THR A 724 -77.18 -87.65 48.08
CA THR A 724 -77.78 -86.42 48.62
C THR A 724 -78.88 -86.71 49.64
N ASP A 725 -78.91 -85.90 50.70
CA ASP A 725 -80.04 -85.79 51.61
C ASP A 725 -80.59 -84.34 51.57
N SER A 726 -81.54 -83.99 52.44
CA SER A 726 -82.25 -82.70 52.36
C SER A 726 -81.36 -81.46 52.60
N ILE A 727 -80.14 -81.61 53.15
CA ILE A 727 -79.20 -80.50 53.41
C ILE A 727 -77.72 -80.85 53.18
N ALA A 728 -77.38 -82.02 52.65
CA ALA A 728 -76.00 -82.46 52.45
C ALA A 728 -75.79 -83.33 51.20
N ALA A 729 -74.53 -83.40 50.75
CA ALA A 729 -74.11 -84.21 49.61
C ALA A 729 -72.76 -84.88 49.88
N THR A 730 -72.61 -86.15 49.49
CA THR A 730 -71.38 -86.95 49.65
C THR A 730 -70.88 -87.48 48.32
N PHE A 731 -69.57 -87.37 48.08
CA PHE A 731 -68.89 -87.76 46.85
C PHE A 731 -67.79 -88.79 47.12
N THR A 732 -67.78 -89.86 46.33
CA THR A 732 -66.62 -90.77 46.21
C THR A 732 -65.91 -90.58 44.87
N PHE A 733 -64.59 -90.62 44.89
CA PHE A 733 -63.73 -90.38 43.73
C PHE A 733 -62.35 -91.01 43.91
N SER A 734 -61.72 -91.41 42.81
CA SER A 734 -60.41 -92.05 42.81
C SER A 734 -59.59 -91.61 41.60
N THR A 735 -58.28 -91.84 41.63
CA THR A 735 -57.39 -91.68 40.47
C THR A 735 -56.62 -92.98 40.26
N ALA A 736 -56.46 -93.37 38.98
CA ALA A 736 -55.70 -94.56 38.61
C ALA A 736 -54.18 -94.39 38.79
N GLN A 737 -53.70 -93.17 39.04
CA GLN A 737 -52.28 -92.84 39.17
C GLN A 737 -51.92 -92.54 40.63
N ALA A 738 -51.06 -93.37 41.23
CA ALA A 738 -50.56 -93.17 42.58
C ALA A 738 -49.73 -91.87 42.70
N GLY A 739 -49.80 -91.21 43.85
CA GLY A 739 -49.01 -90.02 44.16
C GLY A 739 -49.50 -88.70 43.54
N ARG A 740 -50.67 -88.67 42.90
CA ARG A 740 -51.29 -87.44 42.39
C ARG A 740 -52.02 -86.68 43.51
N THR A 741 -51.92 -85.35 43.51
CA THR A 741 -52.64 -84.49 44.45
C THR A 741 -54.06 -84.28 43.95
N LEU A 742 -55.06 -84.59 44.79
CA LEU A 742 -56.47 -84.33 44.48
C LEU A 742 -56.92 -83.02 45.13
N THR A 743 -57.54 -82.16 44.32
CA THR A 743 -58.19 -80.94 44.78
C THR A 743 -59.63 -80.90 44.29
N CYS A 744 -60.53 -80.35 45.09
CA CYS A 744 -61.96 -80.34 44.83
C CYS A 744 -62.51 -78.92 44.89
N ARG A 745 -63.54 -78.67 44.08
CA ARG A 745 -64.31 -77.43 44.06
C ARG A 745 -65.80 -77.74 44.07
N LEU A 746 -66.54 -77.02 44.89
CA LEU A 746 -68.01 -77.03 44.94
C LEU A 746 -68.52 -75.60 44.72
N ASP A 747 -69.17 -75.38 43.59
CA ASP A 747 -69.87 -74.14 43.25
C ASP A 747 -71.37 -74.28 43.53
N GLY A 748 -72.01 -73.25 44.10
CA GLY A 748 -73.46 -73.20 44.32
C GLY A 748 -73.87 -72.06 45.29
N PRO A 749 -75.11 -72.04 45.77
CA PRO A 749 -75.59 -71.01 46.71
C PRO A 749 -74.68 -70.85 47.94
N GLY A 750 -74.05 -69.69 48.07
CA GLY A 750 -73.13 -69.38 49.18
C GLY A 750 -71.77 -70.11 49.15
N ARG A 751 -71.43 -70.82 48.06
CA ARG A 751 -70.13 -71.52 47.90
C ARG A 751 -69.57 -71.34 46.48
N GLY A 752 -68.29 -71.05 46.38
CA GLY A 752 -67.60 -70.82 45.10
C GLY A 752 -66.12 -70.53 45.33
N ALA A 753 -65.50 -71.33 46.19
CA ALA A 753 -64.07 -71.22 46.49
C ALA A 753 -63.22 -71.87 45.40
N ASP A 754 -61.96 -71.48 45.33
CA ASP A 754 -60.96 -72.14 44.49
C ASP A 754 -60.78 -73.63 44.87
N PHE A 755 -60.16 -74.39 43.97
CA PHE A 755 -59.83 -75.80 44.20
C PHE A 755 -59.00 -75.98 45.48
N ALA A 756 -59.56 -76.68 46.46
CA ALA A 756 -58.93 -76.95 47.74
C ALA A 756 -58.53 -78.44 47.86
N PRO A 757 -57.43 -78.80 48.56
CA PRO A 757 -57.06 -80.20 48.79
C PRO A 757 -58.21 -81.00 49.39
N CYS A 758 -58.47 -82.19 48.83
CA CYS A 758 -59.56 -83.05 49.26
C CYS A 758 -59.16 -84.53 49.26
N ALA A 759 -59.75 -85.28 50.18
CA ALA A 759 -59.69 -86.74 50.22
C ALA A 759 -61.08 -87.31 49.97
N SER A 760 -61.13 -88.56 49.50
CA SER A 760 -62.37 -89.29 49.30
C SER A 760 -62.62 -90.28 50.44
N PRO A 761 -63.86 -90.44 50.95
CA PRO A 761 -65.08 -89.72 50.58
C PRO A 761 -65.10 -88.28 51.12
N LEU A 762 -65.71 -87.36 50.37
CA LEU A 762 -65.89 -85.96 50.77
C LEU A 762 -67.38 -85.65 50.98
N ARG A 763 -67.76 -85.13 52.15
CA ARG A 763 -69.13 -84.70 52.46
C ARG A 763 -69.19 -83.18 52.66
N TYR A 764 -70.22 -82.56 52.09
CA TYR A 764 -70.61 -81.18 52.37
C TYR A 764 -71.96 -81.14 53.08
N GLU A 765 -72.06 -80.35 54.13
CA GLU A 765 -73.26 -80.22 54.98
C GLU A 765 -73.80 -78.79 55.01
N ASN A 766 -75.05 -78.65 55.48
CA ASN A 766 -75.78 -77.40 55.60
C ASN A 766 -75.81 -76.62 54.27
N LEU A 767 -76.03 -77.36 53.18
CA LEU A 767 -76.19 -76.80 51.84
C LEU A 767 -77.55 -76.10 51.76
N ALA A 768 -77.53 -74.82 51.40
CA ALA A 768 -78.74 -74.07 51.09
C ALA A 768 -79.39 -74.60 49.80
N ALA A 769 -80.69 -74.41 49.64
CA ALA A 769 -81.41 -74.87 48.47
C ALA A 769 -80.94 -74.19 47.18
N GLY A 770 -80.85 -74.97 46.09
CA GLY A 770 -80.37 -74.57 44.77
C GLY A 770 -79.44 -75.61 44.15
N ASP A 771 -78.93 -75.28 42.95
CA ASP A 771 -78.07 -76.16 42.17
C ASP A 771 -76.59 -76.01 42.56
N TYR A 772 -75.89 -77.15 42.61
CA TYR A 772 -74.48 -77.24 42.91
C TYR A 772 -73.72 -77.98 41.82
N ARG A 773 -72.47 -77.57 41.59
CA ARG A 773 -71.52 -78.20 40.65
C ARG A 773 -70.27 -78.63 41.42
N PHE A 774 -69.97 -79.92 41.39
CA PHE A 774 -68.78 -80.51 42.02
C PHE A 774 -67.77 -80.95 40.97
N THR A 775 -66.52 -80.55 41.16
CA THR A 775 -65.39 -80.89 40.27
C THR A 775 -64.22 -81.40 41.09
N VAL A 776 -63.58 -82.48 40.64
CA VAL A 776 -62.34 -83.01 41.22
C VAL A 776 -61.23 -82.88 40.19
N ARG A 777 -60.08 -82.37 40.60
CA ARG A 777 -58.87 -82.18 39.78
C ARG A 777 -57.76 -83.06 40.34
N SER A 778 -57.12 -83.85 39.49
CA SER A 778 -55.84 -84.48 39.82
C SER A 778 -54.70 -83.67 39.22
N THR A 779 -53.70 -83.36 40.03
CA THR A 779 -52.47 -82.68 39.64
C THR A 779 -51.27 -83.58 39.96
N ASP A 780 -50.28 -83.63 39.08
CA ASP A 780 -49.04 -84.36 39.33
C ASP A 780 -47.96 -83.51 40.02
N SER A 781 -46.77 -84.09 40.20
CA SER A 781 -45.64 -83.45 40.87
C SER A 781 -45.01 -82.30 40.07
N LEU A 782 -45.38 -82.13 38.80
CA LEU A 782 -44.86 -81.08 37.92
C LEU A 782 -45.90 -79.98 37.64
N GLY A 783 -47.13 -80.14 38.15
CA GLY A 783 -48.21 -79.16 38.04
C GLY A 783 -49.16 -79.41 36.87
N ASN A 784 -48.93 -80.44 36.06
CA ASN A 784 -49.85 -80.84 35.00
C ASN A 784 -51.12 -81.42 35.66
N PHE A 785 -52.29 -80.99 35.21
CA PHE A 785 -53.57 -81.35 35.84
C PHE A 785 -54.64 -81.81 34.84
N ALA A 786 -55.58 -82.61 35.34
CA ALA A 786 -56.76 -83.03 34.60
C ALA A 786 -58.00 -83.01 35.52
N ASP A 787 -59.10 -82.48 34.99
CA ASP A 787 -60.38 -82.36 35.68
C ASP A 787 -61.28 -83.56 35.36
N ALA A 788 -61.92 -84.11 36.40
CA ALA A 788 -63.01 -85.05 36.25
C ALA A 788 -64.24 -84.37 35.59
N PRO A 789 -65.08 -85.13 34.86
CA PRO A 789 -66.35 -84.61 34.36
C PRO A 789 -67.23 -84.08 35.51
N VAL A 790 -67.59 -82.80 35.44
CA VAL A 790 -68.35 -82.08 36.48
C VAL A 790 -69.63 -82.84 36.85
N ARG A 791 -69.87 -83.02 38.15
CA ARG A 791 -71.10 -83.60 38.70
C ARG A 791 -72.03 -82.47 39.15
N THR A 792 -73.31 -82.58 38.83
CA THR A 792 -74.34 -81.58 39.17
C THR A 792 -75.43 -82.20 40.04
N PHE A 793 -75.87 -81.50 41.08
CA PHE A 793 -76.96 -81.94 41.95
C PHE A 793 -77.71 -80.73 42.52
N THR A 794 -78.93 -80.95 43.03
CA THR A 794 -79.82 -79.89 43.53
C THR A 794 -80.27 -80.19 44.95
N ILE A 795 -80.28 -79.18 45.81
CA ILE A 795 -80.92 -79.22 47.13
C ILE A 795 -82.27 -78.46 47.05
N ALA A 796 -83.36 -79.08 47.50
CA ALA A 796 -84.72 -78.54 47.26
C ALA A 796 -85.15 -77.44 48.25
N ALA A 797 -85.90 -76.45 47.77
CA ALA A 797 -86.46 -75.35 48.57
C ALA A 797 -87.97 -75.55 48.85
N PRO A 798 -88.51 -75.05 49.97
CA PRO A 798 -89.95 -74.85 50.13
C PRO A 798 -90.47 -73.68 49.26
N GLN A 799 -91.56 -73.93 48.52
CA GLN A 799 -92.26 -73.03 47.57
C GLN A 799 -93.15 -71.95 48.25
N PRO A 800 -93.72 -70.94 47.52
CA PRO A 800 -93.21 -70.15 46.37
C PRO A 800 -93.61 -68.63 46.37
N ALA A 801 -92.97 -67.78 45.52
CA ALA A 801 -93.59 -66.59 44.84
C ALA A 801 -92.69 -65.99 43.72
N GLN A 802 -93.26 -65.17 42.81
CA GLN A 802 -92.69 -64.66 41.52
C GLN A 802 -93.31 -63.27 41.15
N PRO A 803 -92.91 -62.53 40.08
CA PRO A 803 -91.79 -62.69 39.12
C PRO A 803 -90.93 -61.41 38.80
N THR A 804 -90.08 -61.54 37.77
CA THR A 804 -89.22 -60.65 36.91
C THR A 804 -89.77 -59.28 36.40
N PRO A 805 -89.00 -58.35 35.73
CA PRO A 805 -87.68 -58.48 35.01
C PRO A 805 -86.61 -57.32 35.02
N VAL A 806 -85.33 -57.68 34.71
CA VAL A 806 -84.27 -57.09 33.79
C VAL A 806 -84.37 -55.58 33.35
N PRO A 807 -83.30 -54.70 33.39
CA PRO A 807 -82.09 -54.80 32.53
C PRO A 807 -80.72 -54.13 32.94
N THR A 808 -79.75 -54.33 32.04
CA THR A 808 -78.33 -53.94 31.82
C THR A 808 -77.84 -52.50 32.15
N ALA A 809 -76.52 -52.35 32.40
CA ALA A 809 -75.80 -51.06 32.52
C ALA A 809 -74.71 -50.84 31.41
N SER A 810 -74.37 -49.57 31.16
CA SER A 810 -73.58 -49.06 30.00
C SER A 810 -72.10 -48.72 30.32
N PRO A 811 -71.25 -48.43 29.32
CA PRO A 811 -69.83 -48.07 29.51
C PRO A 811 -69.63 -46.60 29.95
N THR A 812 -68.41 -46.27 30.39
CA THR A 812 -68.02 -44.95 30.95
C THR A 812 -66.80 -44.37 30.16
N PRO A 813 -66.66 -43.03 29.98
CA PRO A 813 -66.04 -42.48 28.77
C PRO A 813 -64.58 -41.99 28.87
N SER A 814 -64.05 -41.59 27.71
CA SER A 814 -62.70 -41.04 27.46
C SER A 814 -62.59 -39.53 27.82
N PRO A 815 -61.41 -39.00 28.22
CA PRO A 815 -61.26 -37.63 28.73
C PRO A 815 -61.09 -36.52 27.67
N THR A 816 -61.49 -35.30 28.06
CA THR A 816 -61.55 -34.07 27.25
C THR A 816 -60.21 -33.31 27.19
N PRO A 817 -59.86 -32.58 26.10
CA PRO A 817 -58.60 -31.83 25.99
C PRO A 817 -58.62 -30.43 26.63
N ALA A 818 -57.43 -29.91 26.95
CA ALA A 818 -57.17 -28.62 27.60
C ALA A 818 -57.34 -27.38 26.66
N PRO A 819 -57.60 -26.17 27.22
CA PRO A 819 -57.79 -24.94 26.46
C PRO A 819 -56.54 -24.42 25.72
N ALA A 820 -56.73 -23.39 24.89
CA ALA A 820 -55.70 -22.80 24.01
C ALA A 820 -55.31 -21.37 24.43
N PRO A 821 -54.08 -20.91 24.12
CA PRO A 821 -53.55 -19.59 24.51
C PRO A 821 -54.24 -18.41 23.82
N THR A 822 -54.37 -17.29 24.52
CA THR A 822 -55.13 -16.10 24.10
C THR A 822 -54.25 -15.02 23.47
N VAL A 823 -54.61 -14.59 22.26
CA VAL A 823 -53.88 -13.59 21.45
C VAL A 823 -53.67 -12.27 22.21
N ASN A 824 -52.42 -11.81 22.30
CA ASN A 824 -51.99 -10.61 23.04
C ASN A 824 -52.13 -10.65 24.58
N GLU A 825 -52.54 -11.77 25.19
CA GLU A 825 -52.59 -11.92 26.65
C GLU A 825 -51.50 -12.86 27.17
N ASP A 826 -51.39 -14.07 26.60
CA ASP A 826 -50.50 -15.13 27.10
C ASP A 826 -49.66 -15.79 25.99
N VAL A 827 -48.76 -16.68 26.44
CA VAL A 827 -47.98 -17.58 25.58
C VAL A 827 -47.74 -18.91 26.31
N THR A 828 -48.10 -20.02 25.66
CA THR A 828 -47.79 -21.35 26.20
C THR A 828 -46.29 -21.62 26.07
N ILE A 829 -45.67 -22.05 27.16
CA ILE A 829 -44.28 -22.47 27.19
C ILE A 829 -44.16 -23.96 27.49
N ARG A 830 -43.18 -24.61 26.87
CA ARG A 830 -42.75 -25.98 27.21
C ARG A 830 -41.23 -26.00 27.42
N PRO A 831 -40.74 -26.16 28.66
CA PRO A 831 -39.31 -26.17 28.97
C PRO A 831 -38.66 -27.51 28.60
N THR A 832 -37.35 -27.49 28.43
CA THR A 832 -36.49 -28.67 28.31
C THR A 832 -35.10 -28.32 28.86
N GLY A 833 -34.68 -28.97 29.94
CA GLY A 833 -33.57 -28.49 30.77
C GLY A 833 -34.01 -27.34 31.69
N LYS A 834 -33.05 -26.63 32.30
CA LYS A 834 -33.35 -25.61 33.32
C LYS A 834 -33.78 -24.29 32.66
N VAL A 835 -35.08 -24.04 32.65
CA VAL A 835 -35.70 -22.77 32.22
C VAL A 835 -36.28 -22.06 33.43
N LEU A 836 -36.02 -20.76 33.56
CA LEU A 836 -36.61 -19.93 34.61
C LEU A 836 -37.50 -18.84 33.97
N VAL A 837 -38.62 -18.51 34.60
CA VAL A 837 -39.52 -17.44 34.17
C VAL A 837 -39.69 -16.42 35.30
N LYS A 838 -39.58 -15.14 34.94
CA LYS A 838 -39.96 -14.01 35.77
C LYS A 838 -41.27 -13.44 35.21
N ILE A 839 -42.37 -13.79 35.86
CA ILE A 839 -43.73 -13.42 35.45
C ILE A 839 -43.89 -11.89 35.49
N LEU A 840 -44.61 -11.31 34.52
CA LEU A 840 -44.91 -9.87 34.49
C LEU A 840 -45.47 -9.38 35.84
N GLY A 841 -44.89 -8.31 36.39
CA GLY A 841 -45.26 -7.76 37.70
C GLY A 841 -44.51 -8.36 38.90
N THR A 842 -43.87 -9.52 38.73
CA THR A 842 -43.00 -10.12 39.77
C THR A 842 -41.55 -9.64 39.63
N ASN A 843 -40.74 -9.83 40.68
CA ASN A 843 -39.31 -9.46 40.66
C ASN A 843 -38.33 -10.64 40.61
N GLN A 844 -38.77 -11.87 40.83
CA GLN A 844 -37.94 -13.07 40.92
C GLN A 844 -38.14 -14.01 39.73
N PHE A 845 -37.12 -14.82 39.43
CA PHE A 845 -37.21 -15.90 38.45
C PHE A 845 -37.56 -17.22 39.15
N VAL A 846 -38.57 -17.92 38.66
CA VAL A 846 -39.07 -19.21 39.17
C VAL A 846 -38.78 -20.30 38.13
N ALA A 847 -38.41 -21.51 38.56
CA ALA A 847 -38.16 -22.62 37.64
C ALA A 847 -39.47 -23.23 37.12
N VAL A 848 -39.56 -23.43 35.80
CA VAL A 848 -40.72 -24.07 35.16
C VAL A 848 -40.31 -25.44 34.63
N ASN A 849 -41.02 -26.48 35.03
CA ASN A 849 -40.68 -27.88 34.76
C ASN A 849 -41.72 -28.62 33.88
N SER A 850 -42.86 -28.00 33.59
CA SER A 850 -43.99 -28.57 32.83
C SER A 850 -44.51 -27.58 31.79
N LEU A 851 -45.54 -27.97 31.03
CA LEU A 851 -46.26 -27.04 30.16
C LEU A 851 -47.06 -26.03 31.00
N GLU A 852 -46.94 -24.74 30.70
CA GLU A 852 -47.57 -23.65 31.45
C GLU A 852 -47.84 -22.46 30.50
N ASP A 853 -48.95 -21.73 30.71
CA ASP A 853 -49.25 -20.48 30.01
C ASP A 853 -48.78 -19.29 30.85
N ILE A 854 -47.98 -18.39 30.27
CA ILE A 854 -47.44 -17.22 30.98
C ILE A 854 -47.88 -15.92 30.33
N PRO A 855 -48.14 -14.84 31.09
CA PRO A 855 -48.58 -13.58 30.53
C PRO A 855 -47.48 -12.92 29.70
N LEU A 856 -47.87 -12.32 28.57
CA LEU A 856 -46.96 -11.54 27.74
C LEU A 856 -46.41 -10.34 28.51
N GLY A 857 -45.12 -10.08 28.35
CA GLY A 857 -44.36 -9.14 29.15
C GLY A 857 -43.47 -9.79 30.23
N SER A 858 -43.60 -11.10 30.44
CA SER A 858 -42.71 -11.92 31.26
C SER A 858 -41.30 -12.05 30.64
N GLU A 859 -40.28 -12.28 31.47
CA GLU A 859 -38.91 -12.60 31.04
C GLU A 859 -38.60 -14.08 31.23
N ILE A 860 -37.93 -14.69 30.26
CA ILE A 860 -37.54 -16.10 30.27
C ILE A 860 -36.02 -16.20 30.22
N ASP A 861 -35.43 -16.91 31.18
CA ASP A 861 -34.03 -17.33 31.18
C ASP A 861 -33.90 -18.73 30.56
N THR A 862 -33.18 -18.80 29.44
CA THR A 862 -32.86 -20.03 28.73
C THR A 862 -31.34 -20.27 28.63
N THR A 863 -30.55 -19.69 29.54
CA THR A 863 -29.09 -19.86 29.57
C THR A 863 -28.66 -21.32 29.77
N ASN A 864 -29.45 -22.10 30.52
CA ASN A 864 -29.18 -23.50 30.90
C ASN A 864 -30.30 -24.47 30.45
N GLY A 865 -31.05 -24.11 29.42
CA GLY A 865 -32.18 -24.89 28.92
C GLY A 865 -32.67 -24.40 27.56
N ARG A 866 -33.78 -24.98 27.11
CA ARG A 866 -34.51 -24.59 25.88
C ARG A 866 -35.97 -24.43 26.22
N VAL A 867 -36.63 -23.45 25.61
CA VAL A 867 -38.08 -23.29 25.71
C VAL A 867 -38.70 -23.38 24.33
N VAL A 868 -39.76 -24.18 24.20
CA VAL A 868 -40.66 -24.14 23.05
C VAL A 868 -41.78 -23.16 23.39
N LEU A 869 -41.89 -22.08 22.61
CA LEU A 869 -42.97 -21.09 22.73
C LEU A 869 -44.06 -21.41 21.72
N ARG A 870 -45.31 -21.43 22.17
CA ARG A 870 -46.52 -21.61 21.36
C ARG A 870 -47.46 -20.43 21.63
N PHE A 871 -47.77 -19.66 20.59
CA PHE A 871 -48.67 -18.51 20.67
C PHE A 871 -49.67 -18.53 19.51
N GLU A 872 -50.81 -17.86 19.67
CA GLU A 872 -51.79 -17.66 18.61
C GLU A 872 -51.65 -16.27 17.96
N THR A 873 -51.86 -16.24 16.64
CA THR A 873 -51.92 -14.98 15.87
C THR A 873 -53.38 -14.56 15.65
N GLU A 874 -53.63 -13.28 15.42
CA GLU A 874 -54.93 -12.63 15.13
C GLU A 874 -55.83 -13.32 14.06
N LYS A 875 -55.34 -14.37 13.37
CA LYS A 875 -56.07 -15.17 12.39
C LYS A 875 -56.40 -16.60 12.86
N GLY A 876 -56.38 -16.88 14.17
CA GLY A 876 -56.65 -18.22 14.72
C GLY A 876 -55.59 -19.25 14.33
N LYS A 877 -54.35 -18.81 14.07
CA LYS A 877 -53.25 -19.69 13.68
C LYS A 877 -52.19 -19.72 14.78
N VAL A 878 -52.14 -20.86 15.47
CA VAL A 878 -51.09 -21.26 16.39
C VAL A 878 -49.75 -21.37 15.66
N GLN A 879 -48.69 -20.87 16.27
CA GLN A 879 -47.31 -20.96 15.78
C GLN A 879 -46.37 -21.42 16.90
N THR A 880 -45.27 -22.06 16.53
CA THR A 880 -44.36 -22.70 17.48
C THR A 880 -42.89 -22.51 17.09
N GLY A 881 -42.05 -22.22 18.07
CA GLY A 881 -40.60 -22.00 17.87
C GLY A 881 -39.80 -22.30 19.13
N THR A 882 -38.57 -22.79 18.97
CA THR A 882 -37.66 -23.13 20.06
C THR A 882 -36.62 -22.03 20.26
N PHE A 883 -36.43 -21.60 21.50
CA PHE A 883 -35.54 -20.50 21.87
C PHE A 883 -34.61 -20.88 23.02
N TYR A 884 -33.33 -20.48 22.94
CA TYR A 884 -32.31 -20.86 23.91
C TYR A 884 -31.07 -19.96 23.94
N GLY A 885 -30.32 -20.01 25.05
CA GLY A 885 -28.98 -19.47 25.17
C GLY A 885 -28.85 -18.05 25.73
N GLY A 886 -29.92 -17.48 26.28
CA GLY A 886 -29.90 -16.18 26.97
C GLY A 886 -31.23 -15.80 27.63
N ILE A 887 -31.29 -14.58 28.19
CA ILE A 887 -32.46 -14.04 28.90
C ILE A 887 -33.17 -13.01 28.01
N PHE A 888 -34.49 -13.18 27.83
CA PHE A 888 -35.29 -12.33 26.96
C PHE A 888 -36.71 -12.09 27.49
N LYS A 889 -37.25 -10.91 27.19
CA LYS A 889 -38.66 -10.55 27.40
C LYS A 889 -39.49 -10.96 26.19
N VAL A 890 -40.64 -11.58 26.44
CA VAL A 890 -41.60 -11.97 25.40
C VAL A 890 -42.72 -10.93 25.33
N THR A 891 -43.04 -10.43 24.13
CA THR A 891 -44.17 -9.53 23.89
C THR A 891 -44.78 -9.82 22.52
N GLN A 892 -46.07 -9.59 22.34
CA GLN A 892 -46.72 -9.68 21.02
C GLN A 892 -46.99 -8.28 20.47
N VAL A 893 -46.72 -8.07 19.18
CA VAL A 893 -47.07 -6.85 18.44
C VAL A 893 -47.85 -7.27 17.20
N GLY A 894 -49.17 -7.35 17.38
CA GLY A 894 -50.12 -7.87 16.40
C GLY A 894 -49.81 -9.32 16.01
N LYS A 895 -49.36 -9.52 14.77
CA LYS A 895 -49.09 -10.87 14.21
C LYS A 895 -47.72 -11.44 14.56
N ILE A 896 -46.86 -10.71 15.29
CA ILE A 896 -45.47 -11.10 15.56
C ILE A 896 -45.21 -11.23 17.06
N LEU A 897 -44.61 -12.34 17.48
CA LEU A 897 -44.03 -12.51 18.82
C LEU A 897 -42.59 -11.98 18.82
N ASP A 898 -42.33 -10.91 19.56
CA ASP A 898 -41.02 -10.29 19.74
C ASP A 898 -40.34 -10.78 21.02
N LEU A 899 -39.08 -11.18 20.88
CA LEU A 899 -38.24 -11.82 21.88
C LEU A 899 -37.01 -10.96 22.07
N LYS A 900 -37.09 -10.02 23.02
CA LYS A 900 -36.10 -8.95 23.20
C LYS A 900 -35.10 -9.31 24.28
N LEU A 901 -33.80 -9.30 23.95
CA LEU A 901 -32.73 -9.56 24.90
C LEU A 901 -32.72 -8.54 26.06
N THR A 902 -32.90 -9.03 27.29
CA THR A 902 -32.96 -8.20 28.51
C THR A 902 -31.71 -8.29 29.38
N GLU A 903 -30.95 -9.39 29.31
CA GLU A 903 -29.69 -9.59 30.05
C GLU A 903 -28.79 -8.33 29.99
N PRO A 904 -28.22 -7.82 31.11
CA PRO A 904 -27.34 -6.66 31.08
C PRO A 904 -26.10 -6.89 30.19
N LEU A 905 -25.94 -6.07 29.14
CA LEU A 905 -24.72 -6.10 28.34
C LEU A 905 -23.57 -5.46 29.15
N ALA A 906 -22.48 -6.19 29.34
CA ALA A 906 -21.32 -5.72 30.10
C ALA A 906 -20.77 -4.39 29.54
N ALA A 907 -20.31 -3.51 30.44
CA ALA A 907 -19.84 -2.17 30.09
C ALA A 907 -18.70 -2.22 29.05
N CYS A 908 -18.83 -1.41 28.01
CA CYS A 908 -17.84 -1.36 26.93
C CYS A 908 -16.64 -0.49 27.34
N PRO A 909 -15.39 -0.98 27.20
CA PRO A 909 -14.22 -0.20 27.55
C PRO A 909 -14.12 1.05 26.65
N LYS A 910 -13.93 2.22 27.27
CA LYS A 910 -13.66 3.47 26.54
C LYS A 910 -12.30 3.34 25.83
N LYS A 911 -12.21 3.86 24.60
CA LYS A 911 -10.94 3.91 23.85
C LYS A 911 -9.91 4.76 24.61
N GLN A 912 -8.83 4.14 25.07
CA GLN A 912 -7.54 4.79 25.33
C GLN A 912 -6.46 4.05 24.52
N GLY A 913 -5.40 4.75 24.16
CA GLY A 913 -4.40 4.27 23.19
C GLY A 913 -3.28 3.42 23.79
N LYS A 914 -2.68 2.62 22.90
CA LYS A 914 -1.43 1.85 23.01
C LYS A 914 -1.32 0.75 24.09
N ALA A 915 -1.09 -0.46 23.56
CA ALA A 915 -0.47 -1.66 24.11
C ALA A 915 -0.32 -1.85 25.64
N SER A 916 -0.98 -2.90 26.15
CA SER A 916 -0.34 -3.86 27.07
C SER A 916 -0.96 -5.25 26.87
N THR A 917 -0.15 -6.28 27.06
CA THR A 917 -0.54 -7.70 27.00
C THR A 917 -1.33 -8.08 28.25
N ALA A 918 -2.64 -8.32 28.10
CA ALA A 918 -3.50 -8.81 29.16
C ALA A 918 -4.40 -9.94 28.65
N GLN A 919 -4.48 -11.03 29.40
CA GLN A 919 -5.26 -12.23 29.07
C GLN A 919 -6.71 -11.89 28.67
N SER A 920 -7.17 -12.45 27.56
CA SER A 920 -8.49 -12.15 27.00
C SER A 920 -9.64 -12.75 27.82
N LYS A 921 -10.02 -12.08 28.91
CA LYS A 921 -11.32 -12.32 29.55
C LYS A 921 -12.41 -12.18 28.48
N LYS A 922 -13.02 -13.31 28.09
CA LYS A 922 -14.01 -13.40 27.01
C LYS A 922 -15.00 -12.24 27.11
N LYS A 923 -15.05 -11.38 26.09
CA LYS A 923 -15.97 -10.23 26.03
C LYS A 923 -17.40 -10.75 26.17
N LYS A 924 -18.00 -10.61 27.35
CA LYS A 924 -19.32 -11.18 27.68
C LYS A 924 -20.37 -10.55 26.76
N SER A 925 -20.97 -11.39 25.93
CA SER A 925 -22.02 -11.04 24.97
C SER A 925 -23.29 -11.78 25.32
N ARG A 926 -24.42 -11.07 25.41
CA ARG A 926 -25.75 -11.69 25.51
C ARG A 926 -26.22 -12.17 24.13
N LYS A 927 -26.91 -13.30 24.07
CA LYS A 927 -27.28 -13.95 22.80
C LYS A 927 -28.61 -14.70 22.92
N LEU A 928 -29.31 -14.86 21.81
CA LEU A 928 -30.51 -15.67 21.70
C LEU A 928 -30.47 -16.46 20.40
N TRP A 929 -30.58 -17.77 20.49
CA TRP A 929 -30.87 -18.64 19.36
C TRP A 929 -32.38 -18.79 19.20
N GLY A 930 -32.85 -18.72 17.95
CA GLY A 930 -34.19 -19.12 17.54
C GLY A 930 -34.12 -20.24 16.52
N ASP A 931 -35.04 -21.19 16.62
CA ASP A 931 -35.22 -22.30 15.68
C ASP A 931 -36.71 -22.56 15.49
N GLY A 932 -37.25 -22.20 14.31
CA GLY A 932 -38.69 -22.30 14.07
C GLY A 932 -39.17 -21.65 12.77
N LYS A 933 -40.46 -21.87 12.48
CA LYS A 933 -41.16 -21.34 11.30
C LYS A 933 -42.38 -20.55 11.78
N GLY A 934 -42.46 -19.28 11.42
CA GLY A 934 -43.57 -18.43 11.83
C GLY A 934 -43.22 -16.94 11.81
N ALA A 935 -43.94 -16.18 12.63
CA ALA A 935 -43.85 -14.76 12.82
C ALA A 935 -43.14 -14.45 14.15
N PHE A 936 -41.95 -15.03 14.32
CA PHE A 936 -41.07 -14.75 15.45
C PHE A 936 -40.06 -13.66 15.09
N ARG A 937 -39.78 -12.78 16.04
CA ARG A 937 -38.74 -11.77 15.95
C ARG A 937 -37.84 -11.86 17.18
N THR A 938 -36.53 -11.90 16.97
CA THR A 938 -35.54 -11.80 18.06
C THR A 938 -34.86 -10.45 17.97
N SER A 939 -34.91 -9.68 19.05
CA SER A 939 -34.51 -8.27 19.08
C SER A 939 -33.29 -8.05 19.97
N GLY A 940 -32.19 -7.60 19.37
CA GLY A 940 -30.99 -7.13 20.05
C GLY A 940 -31.00 -5.60 20.23
N LYS A 941 -29.86 -5.03 20.64
CA LYS A 941 -29.72 -3.60 20.94
C LYS A 941 -29.81 -2.68 19.72
N TYR A 942 -29.32 -3.13 18.56
CA TYR A 942 -29.20 -2.30 17.34
C TYR A 942 -30.01 -2.81 16.15
N SER A 943 -30.43 -4.08 16.15
CA SER A 943 -31.27 -4.66 15.09
C SER A 943 -32.19 -5.76 15.59
N ALA A 944 -33.31 -5.95 14.88
CA ALA A 944 -34.24 -7.05 15.10
C ALA A 944 -34.26 -8.00 13.91
N ALA A 945 -34.30 -9.30 14.17
CA ALA A 945 -34.25 -10.34 13.15
C ALA A 945 -35.59 -11.10 13.14
N THR A 946 -36.37 -10.94 12.07
CA THR A 946 -37.69 -11.58 11.90
C THR A 946 -37.55 -12.80 11.00
N VAL A 947 -37.92 -13.98 11.51
CA VAL A 947 -37.66 -15.26 10.83
C VAL A 947 -38.43 -15.39 9.52
N ARG A 948 -37.78 -15.96 8.50
CA ARG A 948 -38.43 -16.43 7.25
C ARG A 948 -38.03 -17.87 6.92
N GLY A 949 -37.95 -18.73 7.95
CA GLY A 949 -38.23 -20.17 7.83
C GLY A 949 -37.40 -21.20 8.61
N THR A 950 -36.48 -20.86 9.53
CA THR A 950 -35.34 -21.74 9.89
C THR A 950 -34.63 -21.38 11.22
N LYS A 951 -33.29 -21.58 11.36
CA LYS A 951 -32.48 -21.48 12.60
C LYS A 951 -31.46 -20.33 12.54
N TRP A 952 -31.45 -19.47 13.55
CA TRP A 952 -30.62 -18.26 13.60
C TRP A 952 -30.21 -17.83 15.01
N LEU A 953 -29.21 -16.95 15.07
CA LEU A 953 -28.66 -16.34 16.27
C LEU A 953 -28.79 -14.81 16.16
N VAL A 954 -29.19 -14.16 17.25
CA VAL A 954 -28.98 -12.73 17.50
C VAL A 954 -28.08 -12.57 18.73
N GLN A 955 -26.99 -11.82 18.61
CA GLN A 955 -25.98 -11.66 19.66
C GLN A 955 -25.57 -10.19 19.78
N ASP A 956 -25.73 -9.60 20.97
CA ASP A 956 -25.27 -8.24 21.25
C ASP A 956 -23.82 -8.24 21.73
N THR A 957 -23.02 -7.37 21.14
CA THR A 957 -21.62 -7.10 21.50
C THR A 957 -21.40 -5.60 21.61
N CYS A 958 -20.28 -5.18 22.21
CA CYS A 958 -19.88 -3.76 22.19
C CYS A 958 -19.67 -3.18 20.78
N SER A 959 -19.42 -4.04 19.79
CA SER A 959 -19.28 -3.67 18.37
C SER A 959 -20.62 -3.57 17.61
N GLY A 960 -21.74 -3.97 18.21
CA GLY A 960 -23.05 -4.02 17.55
C GLY A 960 -23.82 -5.32 17.79
N THR A 961 -25.00 -5.42 17.18
CA THR A 961 -25.84 -6.62 17.17
C THR A 961 -25.50 -7.47 15.95
N LEU A 962 -25.02 -8.68 16.17
CA LEU A 962 -24.72 -9.67 15.16
C LEU A 962 -25.94 -10.59 14.96
N THR A 963 -26.43 -10.68 13.72
CA THR A 963 -27.33 -11.76 13.30
C THR A 963 -26.55 -12.78 12.48
N ARG A 964 -26.62 -14.07 12.84
CA ARG A 964 -26.01 -15.18 12.08
C ARG A 964 -27.09 -16.20 11.75
N VAL A 965 -27.16 -16.64 10.49
CA VAL A 965 -28.19 -17.58 10.03
C VAL A 965 -27.51 -18.91 9.70
N THR A 966 -27.89 -19.98 10.40
CA THR A 966 -27.29 -21.32 10.26
C THR A 966 -28.12 -22.28 9.41
N SER A 967 -29.38 -21.92 9.14
CA SER A 967 -30.23 -22.57 8.15
C SER A 967 -31.18 -21.53 7.58
N GLY A 968 -31.62 -21.69 6.33
CA GLY A 968 -32.61 -20.85 5.61
C GLY A 968 -32.38 -19.34 5.62
N VAL A 969 -33.37 -18.53 6.00
CA VAL A 969 -33.41 -17.07 5.77
C VAL A 969 -34.08 -16.30 6.92
N VAL A 970 -33.53 -15.12 7.24
CA VAL A 970 -34.07 -14.16 8.23
C VAL A 970 -34.01 -12.74 7.67
N ALA A 971 -35.06 -11.94 7.92
CA ALA A 971 -35.11 -10.52 7.58
C ALA A 971 -34.63 -9.68 8.77
N VAL A 972 -33.47 -9.04 8.63
CA VAL A 972 -32.87 -8.19 9.67
C VAL A 972 -33.23 -6.73 9.43
N ARG A 973 -34.00 -6.15 10.35
CA ARG A 973 -34.38 -4.74 10.35
C ARG A 973 -33.34 -3.92 11.10
N TYR A 974 -32.69 -3.00 10.38
CA TYR A 974 -31.65 -2.10 10.90
C TYR A 974 -31.83 -0.71 10.26
N ARG A 975 -31.85 0.35 11.08
CA ARG A 975 -32.08 1.74 10.63
C ARG A 975 -33.32 1.87 9.72
N GLY A 976 -34.43 1.23 10.11
CA GLY A 976 -35.69 1.23 9.37
C GLY A 976 -35.74 0.41 8.06
N LYS A 977 -34.61 -0.12 7.59
CA LYS A 977 -34.50 -0.94 6.38
C LYS A 977 -34.36 -2.43 6.72
N ASP A 978 -35.00 -3.28 5.94
CA ASP A 978 -34.89 -4.74 6.09
C ASP A 978 -33.83 -5.29 5.12
N ARG A 979 -32.98 -6.20 5.61
CA ARG A 979 -31.98 -6.92 4.81
C ARG A 979 -32.12 -8.42 5.01
N LEU A 980 -32.17 -9.19 3.93
CA LEU A 980 -32.24 -10.66 4.00
C LEU A 980 -30.86 -11.24 4.27
N VAL A 981 -30.76 -12.07 5.31
CA VAL A 981 -29.56 -12.86 5.64
C VAL A 981 -29.91 -14.33 5.43
N ARG A 982 -29.14 -15.01 4.58
CA ARG A 982 -29.33 -16.43 4.22
C ARG A 982 -28.35 -17.32 5.00
N SER A 983 -28.59 -18.64 5.00
CA SER A 983 -27.74 -19.64 5.64
C SER A 983 -26.24 -19.45 5.32
N GLY A 984 -25.39 -19.67 6.31
CA GLY A 984 -23.94 -19.43 6.24
C GLY A 984 -23.52 -17.97 6.28
N LYS A 985 -24.44 -17.00 6.11
CA LYS A 985 -24.13 -15.57 6.14
C LYS A 985 -24.41 -14.93 7.52
N ARG A 986 -23.78 -13.77 7.74
CA ARG A 986 -23.89 -12.96 8.95
C ARG A 986 -24.10 -11.49 8.61
N PHE A 987 -24.77 -10.74 9.48
CA PHE A 987 -24.96 -9.30 9.39
C PHE A 987 -24.68 -8.64 10.73
N LEU A 988 -23.89 -7.56 10.74
CA LEU A 988 -23.54 -6.82 11.96
C LEU A 988 -24.14 -5.40 11.90
N ALA A 989 -25.16 -5.16 12.73
CA ALA A 989 -25.74 -3.86 12.98
C ALA A 989 -24.89 -3.10 14.00
N LYS A 990 -24.08 -2.14 13.55
CA LYS A 990 -23.23 -1.31 14.41
C LYS A 990 -24.05 -0.23 15.14
N PRO A 991 -23.57 0.31 16.28
CA PRO A 991 -24.02 1.61 16.77
C PRO A 991 -23.87 2.72 15.70
N TYR A 992 -24.59 3.83 15.89
CA TYR A 992 -24.24 5.09 15.24
C TYR A 992 -22.95 5.65 15.83
#